data_AF-A0A7C5D1Y3-F1
#
_entry.id   AF-A0A7C5D1Y3-F1
#
_cell.length_a   1.000
_cell.length_b   1.000
_cell.length_c   1.000
_cell.angle_alpha   90.00
_cell.angle_beta   90.00
_cell.angle_gamma   90.00
#
_symmetry.space_group_name_H-M   'P 1'
#
loop_
_entity.id
_entity.type
_entity.pdbx_description
1 polymer ?
#
loop_
_entity_poly.entity_id
_entity_poly.type
_entity_poly.pdbx_seq_one_letter_code
_entity_poly.pdbx_strand_id
1 'polypeptide(L)'
;MSKFNELLTTMKPLRFAHCVGMVIFGIYLITGPIISLGQQALWTGSGGDNLWGNPANWLIDGTYQSVPGEGTNVIIAPGYPQILYTSPMPAPSIGTIDAQSPLLISAPGFVVAGYGDAAIFRGSSTLVVLTNQGEISVPNGNIIISNVASLVIWPNALLTVGGNLDIGGSGQSGNTLGSLTNFGGNIIATATPINPKNAPYNARALILGGSNFLGNVEIRRSQPSGGFATIGTEGLVVSNGTVITTSLDIGGPNGNSFLSMIVAGGNVTNTGNLQIRQVTANRTSRFLQLGGLFQHDGPPAVLCGHTANNTIVYYSVLGGTNLITGFVLGRPEDVTGRTYITNAGTLYIGPNGVQTGGTLAGVAFVLTDGVLGALADWESTVPLTLNGGIIKAADLENNPHNITLNGGIIGSGKLIKTGTGTLTIGGAANYTGDTLILEGTVALTGSSAPGASGMVLVEEGATLDCSGIGTLTLGTGRTLMGRGTIIGNIQAASGGCINPGTDGTNGTLNIQGTMTISGGAILIFDLANAANPINDAIVLSGDLVLDGANTLLVNGTAPANRVIPIVQYGGSLLGALSSLTLSGVTGYLSNNPSAKTLYLVVAGAGREPATVRWVGNPANNVWDVGTSTNWLLNDRLENFLNGDTAVFDDLGLANSVIEIPGPVLPAKVIVDTAGNYDFTGAGAIGGTTTELFKTNSGKLTINTTNTYGGATKIAGGVLSVPWIANGNQPSPIGQSTADPQNLQLLGGKLQYTGASVAIDRGMTLGPQNGQIEVVNSNATLTLDGLLTGEGGLVVEGTGTLRLNNAGNSYAGPTTVKGTLRVTQAGSASTNTVVLDGGVLYITLPADGNFPNDIHVARESTIRSGTANNRINGAISGSCKLNVEIPSGTVLTFNGDLTNFTGTFYLGTSTGSFRFNSAGSAAGDTCLGCPNATIDLGEGSATLLARNPNTIVVGALKGGANTRVTGPGSGTGTLTWVIGSNTNEPSTVFEGTITDSTSSRLAALVKIGSGKLTLTGDSTYTGPTEVREGTLEVNGSLGATMVTVYGGATLTGNGTFGGPINVWGSGILSPGNGLGQMICLNNLTLDYGSVLWIEVDKTTGQYDSVSSLGWVTLGGITLVISNLGGAFLPGDTFKVIQ
;
A
#
# COMPACT_ATOMS: atom_id res chain seq x y z
N MET A 1 -23.60 13.50 26.97
CA MET A 1 -23.39 13.47 25.51
C MET A 1 -22.04 12.91 25.12
N SER A 2 -20.89 13.38 25.63
CA SER A 2 -19.58 12.82 25.22
C SER A 2 -19.41 11.32 25.50
N LYS A 3 -19.82 10.81 26.67
CA LYS A 3 -19.84 9.36 26.98
C LYS A 3 -20.91 8.55 26.22
N PHE A 4 -21.89 9.21 25.60
CA PHE A 4 -22.89 8.57 24.74
C PHE A 4 -22.38 8.53 23.29
N ASN A 5 -21.73 9.61 22.82
CA ASN A 5 -21.05 9.68 21.53
C ASN A 5 -19.83 8.76 21.46
N GLU A 6 -19.09 8.57 22.55
CA GLU A 6 -17.96 7.63 22.64
C GLU A 6 -18.44 6.15 22.56
N LEU A 7 -19.69 5.88 22.98
CA LEU A 7 -20.37 4.60 22.77
C LEU A 7 -20.89 4.46 21.32
N LEU A 8 -21.28 5.55 20.65
CA LEU A 8 -21.71 5.55 19.24
C LEU A 8 -20.55 5.33 18.26
N THR A 9 -19.37 5.90 18.50
CA THR A 9 -18.20 5.75 17.60
C THR A 9 -17.53 4.38 17.67
N THR A 10 -17.77 3.62 18.74
CA THR A 10 -17.30 2.23 18.88
C THR A 10 -18.29 1.19 18.35
N MET A 11 -19.54 1.60 18.03
CA MET A 11 -20.52 0.78 17.33
C MET A 11 -20.38 0.92 15.79
N LYS A 12 -19.22 0.51 15.26
CA LYS A 12 -19.15 -0.03 13.88
C LYS A 12 -20.19 -1.14 13.75
N PRO A 13 -20.84 -1.32 12.58
CA PRO A 13 -21.99 -2.22 12.42
C PRO A 13 -21.66 -3.51 13.13
N LEU A 14 -22.37 -3.76 14.24
CA LEU A 14 -22.13 -4.91 15.10
C LEU A 14 -22.23 -6.11 14.18
N ARG A 15 -21.05 -6.60 13.79
CA ARG A 15 -20.89 -7.86 13.08
C ARG A 15 -21.71 -8.83 13.89
N PHE A 16 -22.73 -9.40 13.26
CA PHE A 16 -23.53 -10.55 13.69
C PHE A 16 -22.61 -11.78 13.89
N ALA A 17 -21.58 -11.64 14.74
CA ALA A 17 -20.49 -12.57 14.96
C ALA A 17 -20.36 -12.95 16.44
N HIS A 18 -21.02 -12.24 17.36
CA HIS A 18 -21.11 -12.64 18.77
C HIS A 18 -22.40 -13.39 19.15
N CYS A 19 -23.37 -13.53 18.24
CA CYS A 19 -24.44 -14.53 18.37
C CYS A 19 -24.10 -15.88 17.72
N VAL A 20 -22.97 -15.98 17.01
CA VAL A 20 -22.43 -17.27 16.55
C VAL A 20 -21.99 -18.12 17.76
N GLY A 21 -21.67 -17.51 18.91
CA GLY A 21 -21.33 -18.25 20.14
C GLY A 21 -22.48 -19.05 20.79
N MET A 22 -23.74 -18.69 20.55
CA MET A 22 -24.91 -19.49 20.97
C MET A 22 -25.52 -20.32 19.84
N VAL A 23 -25.35 -19.90 18.59
CA VAL A 23 -25.64 -20.73 17.42
C VAL A 23 -24.63 -21.90 17.32
N ILE A 24 -23.41 -21.77 17.83
CA ILE A 24 -22.45 -22.87 17.97
C ILE A 24 -22.89 -23.91 19.01
N PHE A 25 -23.66 -23.55 20.05
CA PHE A 25 -24.24 -24.54 20.97
C PHE A 25 -25.44 -25.28 20.37
N GLY A 26 -26.18 -24.66 19.43
CA GLY A 26 -27.27 -25.31 18.68
C GLY A 26 -26.82 -26.08 17.43
N ILE A 27 -25.71 -25.69 16.80
CA ILE A 27 -25.12 -26.36 15.63
C ILE A 27 -24.26 -27.57 16.02
N TYR A 28 -23.68 -27.59 17.24
CA TYR A 28 -22.95 -28.78 17.73
C TYR A 28 -23.82 -30.02 17.97
N LEU A 29 -25.16 -29.90 17.91
CA LEU A 29 -26.10 -31.01 18.06
C LEU A 29 -26.59 -31.62 16.73
N ILE A 30 -26.19 -31.12 15.55
CA ILE A 30 -26.83 -31.52 14.27
C ILE A 30 -25.85 -31.92 13.14
N THR A 31 -24.53 -32.01 13.37
CA THR A 31 -23.60 -32.49 12.31
C THR A 31 -22.63 -33.61 12.71
N GLY A 32 -22.85 -34.31 13.82
CA GLY A 32 -22.17 -35.57 14.13
C GLY A 32 -23.16 -36.73 14.07
N PRO A 33 -22.71 -37.98 13.82
CA PRO A 33 -23.61 -39.14 13.84
C PRO A 33 -24.30 -39.19 15.20
N ILE A 34 -25.47 -39.86 15.27
CA ILE A 34 -26.11 -40.47 16.45
C ILE A 34 -25.46 -39.97 17.75
N ILE A 35 -26.18 -39.35 18.70
CA ILE A 35 -25.74 -39.39 20.11
C ILE A 35 -25.72 -40.88 20.46
N SER A 36 -24.61 -41.49 20.10
CA SER A 36 -24.33 -42.88 20.19
C SER A 36 -24.06 -43.01 21.66
N LEU A 37 -24.80 -43.94 22.24
CA LEU A 37 -24.57 -44.47 23.57
C LEU A 37 -25.18 -43.61 24.69
N GLY A 38 -26.34 -43.00 24.42
CA GLY A 38 -27.29 -42.54 25.43
C GLY A 38 -28.70 -43.02 25.09
N GLN A 39 -29.40 -43.57 26.07
CA GLN A 39 -30.73 -44.18 25.96
C GLN A 39 -31.73 -43.23 25.25
N GLN A 40 -32.67 -43.74 24.42
CA GLN A 40 -33.67 -42.91 23.71
C GLN A 40 -35.08 -43.49 23.78
N ALA A 41 -36.09 -42.62 23.71
CA ALA A 41 -37.49 -42.99 23.50
C ALA A 41 -38.01 -42.35 22.22
N LEU A 42 -38.27 -43.20 21.22
CA LEU A 42 -38.70 -42.81 19.88
C LEU A 42 -40.19 -43.10 19.70
N TRP A 43 -40.98 -42.08 19.42
CA TRP A 43 -42.36 -42.25 18.96
C TRP A 43 -42.34 -42.77 17.52
N THR A 44 -42.88 -43.97 17.34
CA THR A 44 -43.03 -44.64 16.04
C THR A 44 -44.48 -44.73 15.59
N GLY A 45 -45.44 -44.66 16.52
CA GLY A 45 -46.87 -44.86 16.22
C GLY A 45 -47.22 -46.28 15.73
N SER A 46 -46.29 -47.24 15.84
CA SER A 46 -46.39 -48.58 15.23
C SER A 46 -47.47 -49.49 15.84
N GLY A 47 -47.99 -49.15 17.02
CA GLY A 47 -49.09 -49.86 17.68
C GLY A 47 -50.46 -49.59 17.07
N GLY A 48 -50.58 -48.58 16.21
CA GLY A 48 -51.76 -48.31 15.36
C GLY A 48 -52.98 -47.72 16.06
N ASP A 49 -53.03 -47.66 17.40
CA ASP A 49 -54.10 -47.03 18.18
C ASP A 49 -53.84 -45.54 18.48
N ASN A 50 -52.63 -45.07 18.17
CA ASN A 50 -52.20 -43.67 18.23
C ASN A 50 -52.23 -43.04 19.63
N LEU A 51 -52.46 -43.81 20.70
CA LEU A 51 -52.48 -43.29 22.07
C LEU A 51 -51.05 -43.07 22.57
N TRP A 52 -50.75 -41.87 23.09
CA TRP A 52 -49.43 -41.53 23.64
C TRP A 52 -48.96 -42.53 24.71
N GLY A 53 -49.87 -43.03 25.55
CA GLY A 53 -49.56 -43.99 26.62
C GLY A 53 -49.40 -45.46 26.19
N ASN A 54 -49.70 -45.85 24.94
CA ASN A 54 -49.56 -47.25 24.53
C ASN A 54 -48.09 -47.61 24.23
N PRO A 55 -47.48 -48.58 24.94
CA PRO A 55 -46.10 -49.02 24.70
C PRO A 55 -45.79 -49.47 23.26
N ALA A 56 -46.78 -49.98 22.51
CA ALA A 56 -46.57 -50.44 21.14
C ALA A 56 -46.30 -49.29 20.13
N ASN A 57 -46.61 -48.05 20.50
CA ASN A 57 -46.33 -46.85 19.70
C ASN A 57 -44.93 -46.27 19.95
N TRP A 58 -44.15 -46.91 20.82
CA TRP A 58 -42.83 -46.47 21.22
C TRP A 58 -41.78 -47.53 20.91
N LEU A 59 -40.66 -47.08 20.35
CA LEU A 59 -39.42 -47.83 20.40
C LEU A 59 -38.60 -47.30 21.58
N ILE A 60 -38.43 -48.15 22.58
CA ILE A 60 -37.72 -47.83 23.83
C ILE A 60 -36.52 -48.76 23.96
N ASP A 61 -35.34 -48.21 24.24
CA ASP A 61 -34.11 -48.99 24.46
C ASP A 61 -34.21 -49.86 25.73
N GLY A 62 -33.70 -51.10 25.66
CA GLY A 62 -33.98 -52.23 26.57
C GLY A 62 -33.60 -52.07 28.05
N THR A 63 -33.15 -50.88 28.48
CA THR A 63 -32.95 -50.50 29.89
C THR A 63 -34.11 -49.70 30.50
N TYR A 64 -35.14 -49.36 29.71
CA TYR A 64 -36.35 -48.71 30.21
C TYR A 64 -37.42 -49.72 30.62
N GLN A 65 -38.18 -49.38 31.67
CA GLN A 65 -39.31 -50.19 32.12
C GLN A 65 -40.69 -49.62 31.74
N SER A 66 -40.82 -48.39 31.18
CA SER A 66 -42.11 -47.79 30.78
C SER A 66 -42.06 -46.66 29.72
N VAL A 67 -43.22 -46.29 29.16
CA VAL A 67 -43.45 -45.22 28.17
C VAL A 67 -43.25 -43.81 28.76
N PRO A 68 -42.66 -42.84 28.02
CA PRO A 68 -42.52 -41.47 28.49
C PRO A 68 -43.87 -40.79 28.77
N GLY A 69 -44.14 -40.49 30.04
CA GLY A 69 -45.33 -39.71 30.45
C GLY A 69 -46.65 -40.40 30.10
N GLU A 70 -46.81 -41.66 30.50
CA GLU A 70 -48.01 -42.47 30.29
C GLU A 70 -49.30 -41.78 30.79
N GLY A 71 -50.28 -41.56 29.90
CA GLY A 71 -51.58 -40.94 30.19
C GLY A 71 -52.06 -39.95 29.13
N THR A 72 -53.30 -39.44 29.27
CA THR A 72 -53.85 -38.37 28.40
C THR A 72 -53.26 -37.00 28.72
N ASN A 73 -52.94 -36.77 30.00
CA ASN A 73 -52.19 -35.60 30.46
C ASN A 73 -50.75 -36.04 30.61
N VAL A 74 -49.94 -35.70 29.62
CA VAL A 74 -48.59 -36.20 29.45
C VAL A 74 -47.66 -35.41 30.36
N ILE A 75 -47.09 -36.10 31.34
CA ILE A 75 -46.04 -35.54 32.20
C ILE A 75 -44.73 -36.20 31.83
N ILE A 76 -43.89 -35.46 31.12
CA ILE A 76 -42.52 -35.87 30.86
C ILE A 76 -41.69 -35.39 32.05
N ALA A 77 -41.51 -36.26 33.04
CA ALA A 77 -40.75 -35.96 34.25
C ALA A 77 -39.27 -35.65 33.95
N PRO A 78 -38.51 -35.05 34.89
CA PRO A 78 -37.06 -34.91 34.75
C PRO A 78 -36.35 -36.27 34.65
N GLY A 79 -35.30 -36.34 33.84
CA GLY A 79 -34.45 -37.54 33.74
C GLY A 79 -34.68 -38.41 32.50
N TYR A 80 -35.63 -38.05 31.62
CA TYR A 80 -35.64 -38.59 30.26
C TYR A 80 -34.51 -37.90 29.45
N PRO A 81 -33.56 -38.65 28.87
CA PRO A 81 -32.42 -38.10 28.14
C PRO A 81 -32.82 -37.44 26.81
N GLN A 82 -33.71 -38.06 26.02
CA GLN A 82 -34.27 -37.46 24.80
C GLN A 82 -35.58 -38.15 24.35
N ILE A 83 -36.61 -37.35 24.06
CA ILE A 83 -37.89 -37.82 23.47
C ILE A 83 -38.00 -37.29 22.05
N LEU A 84 -38.22 -38.21 21.10
CA LEU A 84 -38.30 -37.89 19.68
C LEU A 84 -39.69 -38.21 19.13
N TYR A 85 -40.40 -37.19 18.68
CA TYR A 85 -41.63 -37.29 17.89
C TYR A 85 -41.29 -37.15 16.40
N THR A 86 -41.30 -38.29 15.69
CA THR A 86 -40.79 -38.41 14.31
C THR A 86 -41.84 -38.85 13.29
N SER A 87 -43.03 -39.19 13.75
CA SER A 87 -44.14 -39.63 12.89
C SER A 87 -45.44 -38.96 13.33
N PRO A 88 -46.33 -38.57 12.39
CA PRO A 88 -47.58 -37.91 12.74
C PRO A 88 -48.49 -38.78 13.62
N MET A 89 -49.22 -38.13 14.53
CA MET A 89 -50.30 -38.70 15.31
C MET A 89 -51.61 -38.41 14.54
N PRO A 90 -52.27 -39.41 13.95
CA PRO A 90 -53.45 -39.19 13.10
C PRO A 90 -54.70 -38.72 13.87
N ALA A 91 -54.83 -39.15 15.14
CA ALA A 91 -55.69 -38.65 16.24
C ALA A 91 -55.78 -39.78 17.29
N PRO A 92 -55.38 -39.56 18.56
CA PRO A 92 -56.05 -38.63 19.48
C PRO A 92 -55.10 -37.65 20.20
N SER A 93 -55.63 -36.48 20.57
CA SER A 93 -54.90 -35.36 21.18
C SER A 93 -54.28 -35.67 22.54
N ILE A 94 -53.11 -35.10 22.81
CA ILE A 94 -52.63 -34.90 24.17
C ILE A 94 -53.57 -33.89 24.84
N GLY A 95 -54.10 -34.22 26.02
CA GLY A 95 -54.95 -33.31 26.79
C GLY A 95 -54.13 -32.10 27.24
N THR A 96 -53.24 -32.31 28.20
CA THR A 96 -52.19 -31.33 28.54
C THR A 96 -50.83 -31.98 28.43
N ILE A 97 -49.81 -31.16 28.12
CA ILE A 97 -48.42 -31.60 28.21
C ILE A 97 -47.65 -30.72 29.20
N ASP A 98 -46.97 -31.38 30.12
CA ASP A 98 -45.96 -30.80 31.00
C ASP A 98 -44.61 -31.44 30.66
N ALA A 99 -43.79 -30.71 29.91
CA ALA A 99 -42.49 -31.19 29.48
C ALA A 99 -41.38 -30.67 30.41
N GLN A 100 -40.72 -31.60 31.10
CA GLN A 100 -39.57 -31.34 31.99
C GLN A 100 -38.25 -31.98 31.52
N SER A 101 -38.25 -32.58 30.34
CA SER A 101 -37.09 -33.16 29.66
C SER A 101 -37.10 -32.76 28.17
N PRO A 102 -35.99 -32.96 27.43
CA PRO A 102 -35.90 -32.60 26.01
C PRO A 102 -36.98 -33.27 25.14
N LEU A 103 -37.67 -32.48 24.32
CA LEU A 103 -38.72 -32.91 23.39
C LEU A 103 -38.41 -32.39 21.99
N LEU A 104 -38.12 -33.30 21.06
CA LEU A 104 -37.84 -33.02 19.67
C LEU A 104 -39.05 -33.39 18.81
N ILE A 105 -39.61 -32.43 18.08
CA ILE A 105 -40.76 -32.61 17.19
C ILE A 105 -40.30 -32.36 15.76
N SER A 106 -40.41 -33.40 14.94
CA SER A 106 -39.92 -33.42 13.55
C SER A 106 -40.97 -33.84 12.53
N ALA A 107 -42.20 -34.03 12.98
CA ALA A 107 -43.34 -34.36 12.16
C ALA A 107 -44.54 -33.48 12.55
N PRO A 108 -45.53 -33.33 11.64
CA PRO A 108 -46.75 -32.59 11.95
C PRO A 108 -47.67 -33.35 12.91
N GLY A 109 -48.76 -32.71 13.32
CA GLY A 109 -49.83 -33.35 14.10
C GLY A 109 -49.57 -33.51 15.59
N PHE A 110 -48.58 -32.82 16.17
CA PHE A 110 -48.43 -32.73 17.62
C PHE A 110 -49.46 -31.75 18.19
N VAL A 111 -50.67 -32.25 18.44
CA VAL A 111 -51.81 -31.44 18.88
C VAL A 111 -52.02 -31.59 20.39
N VAL A 112 -51.98 -30.47 21.11
CA VAL A 112 -52.30 -30.38 22.54
C VAL A 112 -53.63 -29.65 22.68
N ALA A 113 -54.70 -30.40 22.93
CA ALA A 113 -56.08 -29.92 22.81
C ALA A 113 -56.74 -29.55 24.15
N GLY A 114 -55.97 -29.42 25.23
CA GLY A 114 -56.46 -28.98 26.53
C GLY A 114 -56.88 -27.51 26.55
N TYR A 115 -57.65 -27.14 27.57
CA TYR A 115 -58.03 -25.75 27.85
C TYR A 115 -57.10 -25.14 28.90
N GLY A 116 -56.91 -23.80 28.84
CA GLY A 116 -56.06 -23.08 29.79
C GLY A 116 -54.59 -23.27 29.48
N ASP A 117 -53.76 -23.57 30.49
CA ASP A 117 -52.31 -23.77 30.36
C ASP A 117 -52.02 -25.15 29.73
N ALA A 118 -52.39 -25.31 28.46
CA ALA A 118 -52.47 -26.59 27.78
C ALA A 118 -51.09 -27.19 27.49
N ALA A 119 -50.08 -26.36 27.17
CA ALA A 119 -48.70 -26.80 27.05
C ALA A 119 -47.79 -25.99 27.97
N ILE A 120 -47.14 -26.69 28.90
CA ILE A 120 -46.20 -26.11 29.86
C ILE A 120 -44.83 -26.70 29.60
N PHE A 121 -43.87 -25.86 29.23
CA PHE A 121 -42.48 -26.23 29.07
C PHE A 121 -41.70 -25.62 30.23
N ARG A 122 -41.16 -26.48 31.11
CA ARG A 122 -40.54 -26.04 32.36
C ARG A 122 -39.42 -26.97 32.80
N GLY A 123 -38.37 -26.43 33.43
CA GLY A 123 -37.24 -27.21 33.93
C GLY A 123 -35.94 -26.87 33.22
N SER A 124 -34.82 -26.92 33.94
CA SER A 124 -33.50 -26.51 33.42
C SER A 124 -32.95 -27.44 32.33
N SER A 125 -33.48 -28.65 32.23
CA SER A 125 -33.19 -29.63 31.18
C SER A 125 -34.15 -29.54 29.99
N THR A 126 -35.17 -28.67 30.03
CA THR A 126 -36.23 -28.64 29.03
C THR A 126 -35.85 -27.82 27.80
N LEU A 127 -35.64 -28.54 26.71
CA LEU A 127 -35.45 -27.98 25.39
C LEU A 127 -36.51 -28.57 24.45
N VAL A 128 -37.43 -27.72 23.99
CA VAL A 128 -38.45 -28.09 22.99
C VAL A 128 -38.01 -27.56 21.64
N VAL A 129 -37.85 -28.45 20.66
CA VAL A 129 -37.36 -28.09 19.32
C VAL A 129 -38.36 -28.56 18.28
N LEU A 130 -38.91 -27.63 17.52
CA LEU A 130 -39.66 -27.90 16.29
C LEU A 130 -38.67 -27.83 15.14
N THR A 131 -38.32 -28.99 14.60
CA THR A 131 -37.43 -29.11 13.43
C THR A 131 -38.22 -28.99 12.13
N ASN A 132 -37.57 -29.23 10.98
CA ASN A 132 -38.21 -29.13 9.67
C ASN A 132 -39.47 -30.02 9.60
N GLN A 133 -40.62 -29.44 9.23
CA GLN A 133 -41.97 -30.08 9.25
C GLN A 133 -42.54 -30.39 10.65
N GLY A 134 -41.85 -30.02 11.72
CA GLY A 134 -42.38 -30.10 13.07
C GLY A 134 -43.50 -29.09 13.29
N GLU A 135 -44.60 -29.55 13.87
CA GLU A 135 -45.75 -28.72 14.19
C GLU A 135 -46.14 -28.93 15.64
N ILE A 136 -46.29 -27.85 16.41
CA ILE A 136 -47.08 -27.87 17.66
C ILE A 136 -48.32 -27.01 17.43
N SER A 137 -49.48 -27.59 17.68
CA SER A 137 -50.76 -26.89 17.63
C SER A 137 -51.44 -26.95 18.99
N VAL A 138 -51.71 -25.77 19.56
CA VAL A 138 -52.45 -25.58 20.83
C VAL A 138 -53.68 -24.72 20.55
N PRO A 139 -54.74 -25.29 19.95
CA PRO A 139 -55.85 -24.50 19.41
C PRO A 139 -56.74 -23.85 20.48
N ASN A 140 -56.83 -24.43 21.68
CA ASN A 140 -57.77 -24.01 22.74
C ASN A 140 -57.09 -23.58 24.05
N GLY A 141 -55.79 -23.27 24.01
CA GLY A 141 -55.03 -22.98 25.22
C GLY A 141 -53.76 -22.14 24.99
N ASN A 142 -53.07 -21.89 26.09
CA ASN A 142 -51.82 -21.16 26.16
C ASN A 142 -50.63 -22.12 26.02
N ILE A 143 -49.53 -21.57 25.51
CA ILE A 143 -48.20 -22.16 25.68
C ILE A 143 -47.46 -21.32 26.71
N ILE A 144 -46.99 -21.96 27.78
CA ILE A 144 -46.17 -21.32 28.81
C ILE A 144 -44.76 -21.87 28.74
N ILE A 145 -43.79 -20.97 28.50
CA ILE A 145 -42.36 -21.28 28.53
C ILE A 145 -41.80 -20.70 29.82
N SER A 146 -41.48 -21.54 30.79
CA SER A 146 -41.00 -21.11 32.10
C SER A 146 -39.85 -21.98 32.63
N ASN A 147 -39.38 -21.70 33.84
CA ASN A 147 -38.35 -22.48 34.54
C ASN A 147 -37.12 -22.88 33.73
N VAL A 148 -36.52 -21.89 33.04
CA VAL A 148 -35.33 -22.00 32.19
C VAL A 148 -35.57 -22.82 30.90
N ALA A 149 -36.82 -23.19 30.61
CA ALA A 149 -37.14 -23.88 29.37
C ALA A 149 -36.93 -22.98 28.14
N SER A 150 -36.59 -23.63 27.03
CA SER A 150 -36.38 -22.98 25.74
C SER A 150 -37.20 -23.64 24.64
N LEU A 151 -37.89 -22.82 23.86
CA LEU A 151 -38.59 -23.21 22.64
C LEU A 151 -37.80 -22.73 21.42
N VAL A 152 -37.45 -23.66 20.54
CA VAL A 152 -36.71 -23.38 19.30
C VAL A 152 -37.55 -23.81 18.10
N ILE A 153 -37.73 -22.88 17.15
CA ILE A 153 -38.54 -23.10 15.94
C ILE A 153 -37.63 -22.94 14.72
N TRP A 154 -37.49 -24.00 13.93
CA TRP A 154 -36.68 -24.01 12.71
C TRP A 154 -37.48 -23.56 11.48
N PRO A 155 -36.82 -23.24 10.35
CA PRO A 155 -37.51 -22.98 9.09
C PRO A 155 -38.49 -24.10 8.72
N ASN A 156 -39.62 -23.70 8.13
CA ASN A 156 -40.75 -24.57 7.77
C ASN A 156 -41.49 -25.26 8.93
N ALA A 157 -41.10 -25.01 10.19
CA ALA A 157 -41.90 -25.42 11.34
C ALA A 157 -43.07 -24.45 11.58
N LEU A 158 -44.14 -24.96 12.21
CA LEU A 158 -45.32 -24.18 12.56
C LEU A 158 -45.62 -24.27 14.05
N LEU A 159 -45.76 -23.10 14.68
CA LEU A 159 -46.30 -22.96 16.02
C LEU A 159 -47.64 -22.22 15.95
N THR A 160 -48.72 -22.90 16.32
CA THR A 160 -50.04 -22.30 16.40
C THR A 160 -50.52 -22.28 17.85
N VAL A 161 -50.88 -21.08 18.34
CA VAL A 161 -51.39 -20.87 19.70
C VAL A 161 -52.70 -20.09 19.62
N GLY A 162 -53.80 -20.74 20.03
CA GLY A 162 -55.11 -20.11 20.07
C GLY A 162 -55.24 -19.07 21.20
N GLY A 163 -54.59 -19.33 22.34
CA GLY A 163 -54.45 -18.41 23.47
C GLY A 163 -53.12 -17.65 23.47
N ASN A 164 -52.59 -17.39 24.66
CA ASN A 164 -51.33 -16.66 24.82
C ASN A 164 -50.12 -17.55 24.55
N LEU A 165 -49.15 -16.99 23.82
CA LEU A 165 -47.77 -17.46 23.82
C LEU A 165 -47.00 -16.74 24.93
N ASP A 166 -47.09 -17.27 26.15
CA ASP A 166 -46.48 -16.68 27.34
C ASP A 166 -45.00 -17.04 27.42
N ILE A 167 -44.14 -16.04 27.16
CA ILE A 167 -42.69 -16.20 27.24
C ILE A 167 -42.23 -15.73 28.61
N GLY A 168 -41.99 -16.70 29.51
CA GLY A 168 -41.66 -16.48 30.91
C GLY A 168 -42.89 -16.44 31.83
N GLY A 169 -42.82 -17.16 32.96
CA GLY A 169 -43.76 -17.03 34.08
C GLY A 169 -44.72 -18.22 34.32
N SER A 170 -44.52 -18.97 35.41
CA SER A 170 -45.53 -19.83 36.04
C SER A 170 -45.64 -19.45 37.53
N GLY A 171 -46.85 -19.42 38.11
CA GLY A 171 -47.15 -18.82 39.42
C GLY A 171 -46.63 -19.55 40.67
N GLN A 172 -45.39 -20.02 40.69
CA GLN A 172 -44.73 -20.61 41.87
C GLN A 172 -43.37 -19.95 42.05
N SER A 173 -43.05 -19.57 43.29
CA SER A 173 -41.80 -18.93 43.68
C SER A 173 -40.60 -19.85 43.43
N GLY A 174 -40.04 -19.79 42.23
CA GLY A 174 -38.85 -20.52 41.83
C GLY A 174 -38.51 -20.28 40.36
N ASN A 175 -37.41 -19.56 40.12
CA ASN A 175 -36.67 -19.40 38.85
C ASN A 175 -37.50 -19.50 37.54
N THR A 176 -38.20 -18.45 37.09
CA THR A 176 -39.08 -18.50 35.90
C THR A 176 -38.47 -17.85 34.64
N LEU A 177 -37.26 -18.24 34.26
CA LEU A 177 -36.69 -17.91 32.94
C LEU A 177 -37.47 -18.62 31.82
N GLY A 178 -37.67 -17.97 30.68
CA GLY A 178 -38.29 -18.59 29.50
C GLY A 178 -37.77 -17.93 28.23
N SER A 179 -37.43 -18.74 27.22
CA SER A 179 -36.92 -18.20 25.96
C SER A 179 -37.55 -18.83 24.73
N LEU A 180 -37.83 -17.98 23.74
CA LEU A 180 -38.26 -18.38 22.40
C LEU A 180 -37.23 -17.89 21.38
N THR A 181 -36.81 -18.79 20.49
CA THR A 181 -35.99 -18.45 19.32
C THR A 181 -36.62 -19.01 18.07
N ASN A 182 -37.02 -18.13 17.15
CA ASN A 182 -37.51 -18.50 15.83
C ASN A 182 -36.44 -18.25 14.76
N PHE A 183 -35.89 -19.33 14.19
CA PHE A 183 -34.86 -19.30 13.14
C PHE A 183 -35.44 -19.12 11.73
N GLY A 184 -36.76 -19.05 11.55
CA GLY A 184 -37.39 -18.88 10.24
C GLY A 184 -38.69 -19.65 10.03
N GLY A 185 -39.27 -20.24 11.08
CA GLY A 185 -40.58 -20.86 11.04
C GLY A 185 -41.71 -19.84 11.19
N ASN A 186 -42.94 -20.34 11.22
CA ASN A 186 -44.15 -19.51 11.32
C ASN A 186 -44.74 -19.55 12.73
N ILE A 187 -45.06 -18.37 13.26
CA ILE A 187 -45.76 -18.22 14.54
C ILE A 187 -47.10 -17.56 14.27
N ILE A 188 -48.16 -18.18 14.78
CA ILE A 188 -49.50 -17.61 14.80
C ILE A 188 -49.96 -17.63 16.26
N ALA A 189 -50.04 -16.45 16.87
CA ALA A 189 -50.52 -16.26 18.24
C ALA A 189 -51.49 -15.08 18.31
N THR A 190 -52.52 -15.18 19.15
CA THR A 190 -53.46 -14.07 19.42
C THR A 190 -52.83 -12.99 20.31
N ALA A 191 -51.94 -13.39 21.21
CA ALA A 191 -51.13 -12.47 22.01
C ALA A 191 -49.78 -13.10 22.36
N THR A 192 -48.75 -12.27 22.44
CA THR A 192 -47.38 -12.66 22.78
C THR A 192 -46.85 -11.78 23.91
N PRO A 193 -47.32 -11.98 25.15
CA PRO A 193 -46.79 -11.25 26.29
C PRO A 193 -45.41 -11.80 26.69
N ILE A 194 -44.49 -10.88 26.97
CA ILE A 194 -43.13 -11.20 27.38
C ILE A 194 -42.97 -10.83 28.85
N ASN A 195 -42.71 -11.85 29.66
CA ASN A 195 -42.72 -11.80 31.12
C ASN A 195 -44.02 -11.20 31.69
N PRO A 196 -45.22 -11.74 31.33
CA PRO A 196 -46.52 -11.21 31.75
C PRO A 196 -46.71 -11.08 33.27
N LYS A 197 -45.98 -11.85 34.08
CA LYS A 197 -46.08 -11.82 35.55
C LYS A 197 -45.00 -10.97 36.22
N ASN A 198 -44.19 -10.22 35.45
CA ASN A 198 -43.18 -9.30 35.98
C ASN A 198 -42.15 -9.98 36.91
N ALA A 199 -41.80 -11.23 36.59
CA ALA A 199 -40.84 -12.00 37.37
C ALA A 199 -39.45 -11.34 37.32
N PRO A 200 -38.64 -11.42 38.40
CA PRO A 200 -37.36 -10.71 38.50
C PRO A 200 -36.24 -11.28 37.60
N TYR A 201 -36.59 -12.03 36.56
CA TYR A 201 -35.69 -12.74 35.64
C TYR A 201 -35.95 -12.34 34.18
N ASN A 202 -35.01 -12.67 33.30
CA ASN A 202 -35.06 -12.31 31.87
C ASN A 202 -36.02 -13.24 31.10
N ALA A 203 -36.89 -12.64 30.28
CA ALA A 203 -37.57 -13.36 29.20
C ALA A 203 -37.17 -12.74 27.86
N ARG A 204 -37.04 -13.58 26.84
CA ARG A 204 -36.65 -13.13 25.50
C ARG A 204 -37.45 -13.84 24.40
N ALA A 205 -37.90 -13.06 23.44
CA ALA A 205 -38.44 -13.52 22.16
C ALA A 205 -37.51 -13.03 21.05
N LEU A 206 -36.80 -13.96 20.41
CA LEU A 206 -35.87 -13.66 19.33
C LEU A 206 -36.42 -14.17 18.00
N ILE A 207 -36.72 -13.24 17.09
CA ILE A 207 -37.21 -13.52 15.74
C ILE A 207 -36.07 -13.28 14.74
N LEU A 208 -35.59 -14.35 14.11
CA LEU A 208 -34.50 -14.34 13.13
C LEU A 208 -34.99 -14.59 11.69
N GLY A 209 -36.31 -14.74 11.48
CA GLY A 209 -36.90 -14.96 10.16
C GLY A 209 -38.37 -15.41 10.22
N GLY A 210 -38.93 -15.77 9.06
CA GLY A 210 -40.27 -16.33 8.92
C GLY A 210 -41.41 -15.30 8.93
N SER A 211 -42.65 -15.80 8.90
CA SER A 211 -43.88 -15.01 9.02
C SER A 211 -44.45 -15.14 10.43
N ASN A 212 -44.52 -14.03 11.15
CA ASN A 212 -44.83 -14.00 12.58
C ASN A 212 -46.01 -13.07 12.84
N PHE A 213 -47.18 -13.65 13.10
CA PHE A 213 -48.31 -12.91 13.65
C PHE A 213 -48.29 -13.06 15.16
N LEU A 214 -47.82 -12.01 15.85
CA LEU A 214 -47.65 -12.03 17.31
C LEU A 214 -48.86 -11.46 18.07
N GLY A 215 -49.83 -10.91 17.34
CA GLY A 215 -51.03 -10.29 17.92
C GLY A 215 -50.69 -9.11 18.81
N ASN A 216 -51.31 -9.05 20.00
CA ASN A 216 -50.95 -8.05 21.00
C ASN A 216 -49.62 -8.41 21.66
N VAL A 217 -48.64 -7.50 21.60
CA VAL A 217 -47.35 -7.67 22.27
C VAL A 217 -47.28 -6.70 23.46
N GLU A 218 -47.19 -7.29 24.65
CA GLU A 218 -46.98 -6.57 25.89
C GLU A 218 -45.64 -6.99 26.50
N ILE A 219 -44.78 -6.01 26.80
CA ILE A 219 -43.49 -6.24 27.46
C ILE A 219 -43.56 -5.62 28.85
N ARG A 220 -43.60 -6.45 29.90
CA ARG A 220 -43.69 -5.96 31.30
C ARG A 220 -42.37 -5.90 32.03
N ARG A 221 -41.42 -6.76 31.66
CA ARG A 221 -40.06 -6.78 32.23
C ARG A 221 -39.08 -7.51 31.34
N SER A 222 -38.08 -6.79 30.84
CA SER A 222 -37.03 -7.36 30.00
C SER A 222 -35.81 -7.81 30.83
N GLN A 223 -35.53 -7.16 31.98
CA GLN A 223 -34.36 -7.43 32.84
C GLN A 223 -34.59 -7.23 34.36
N PRO A 224 -33.76 -7.83 35.27
CA PRO A 224 -33.64 -7.45 36.68
C PRO A 224 -33.27 -5.97 36.89
N SER A 225 -33.37 -5.52 38.14
CA SER A 225 -33.28 -4.12 38.55
C SER A 225 -31.90 -3.43 38.44
N GLY A 226 -31.00 -3.89 37.56
CA GLY A 226 -29.58 -3.47 37.51
C GLY A 226 -29.11 -2.65 36.30
N GLY A 227 -29.93 -2.48 35.25
CA GLY A 227 -29.54 -1.75 34.05
C GLY A 227 -30.11 -2.39 32.78
N PHE A 228 -29.81 -1.81 31.61
CA PHE A 228 -30.03 -2.53 30.35
C PHE A 228 -29.04 -3.68 30.22
N ALA A 229 -29.52 -4.80 29.67
CA ALA A 229 -28.68 -5.91 29.25
C ALA A 229 -27.81 -5.55 28.04
N THR A 230 -26.87 -6.45 27.71
CA THR A 230 -26.31 -6.52 26.36
C THR A 230 -27.44 -6.60 25.34
N ILE A 231 -27.46 -5.65 24.39
CA ILE A 231 -28.49 -5.52 23.36
C ILE A 231 -28.77 -6.88 22.70
N GLY A 232 -30.06 -7.24 22.62
CA GLY A 232 -30.52 -8.46 21.94
C GLY A 232 -30.70 -9.65 22.86
N THR A 233 -30.50 -9.51 24.18
CA THR A 233 -30.69 -10.58 25.17
C THR A 233 -31.98 -10.43 25.98
N GLU A 234 -32.82 -9.45 25.64
CA GLU A 234 -33.93 -8.99 26.46
C GLU A 234 -35.14 -8.55 25.63
N GLY A 235 -36.36 -8.81 26.13
CA GLY A 235 -37.60 -8.32 25.52
C GLY A 235 -37.92 -8.97 24.17
N LEU A 236 -38.50 -8.18 23.25
CA LEU A 236 -38.74 -8.58 21.86
C LEU A 236 -37.60 -8.07 20.97
N VAL A 237 -36.96 -9.00 20.26
CA VAL A 237 -35.88 -8.69 19.31
C VAL A 237 -36.27 -9.24 17.93
N VAL A 238 -36.48 -8.33 16.98
CA VAL A 238 -36.72 -8.68 15.58
C VAL A 238 -35.47 -8.37 14.78
N SER A 239 -34.81 -9.41 14.26
CA SER A 239 -33.60 -9.26 13.45
C SER A 239 -33.85 -9.48 11.96
N ASN A 240 -34.87 -10.27 11.61
CA ASN A 240 -35.27 -10.52 10.22
C ASN A 240 -36.70 -11.13 10.19
N GLY A 241 -37.26 -11.30 9.00
CA GLY A 241 -38.62 -11.82 8.79
C GLY A 241 -39.69 -10.73 8.78
N THR A 242 -40.94 -11.17 8.66
CA THR A 242 -42.12 -10.28 8.74
C THR A 242 -42.81 -10.48 10.08
N VAL A 243 -43.02 -9.39 10.82
CA VAL A 243 -43.69 -9.36 12.12
C VAL A 243 -44.86 -8.40 12.05
N ILE A 244 -46.05 -8.91 12.36
CA ILE A 244 -47.27 -8.11 12.45
C ILE A 244 -47.74 -8.13 13.90
N THR A 245 -47.99 -6.93 14.44
CA THR A 245 -48.56 -6.72 15.77
C THR A 245 -49.82 -5.88 15.67
N THR A 246 -50.84 -6.22 16.47
CA THR A 246 -52.08 -5.46 16.54
C THR A 246 -52.03 -4.37 17.63
N SER A 247 -51.07 -4.45 18.54
CA SER A 247 -50.64 -3.38 19.44
C SER A 247 -49.26 -3.67 20.00
N LEU A 248 -48.51 -2.59 20.28
CA LEU A 248 -47.19 -2.63 20.91
C LEU A 248 -47.22 -1.80 22.19
N ASP A 249 -47.20 -2.48 23.34
CA ASP A 249 -47.10 -1.83 24.66
C ASP A 249 -45.78 -2.20 25.34
N ILE A 250 -44.84 -1.26 25.33
CA ILE A 250 -43.56 -1.37 26.03
C ILE A 250 -43.75 -0.77 27.42
N GLY A 251 -44.07 -1.65 28.37
CA GLY A 251 -44.19 -1.36 29.79
C GLY A 251 -45.51 -1.81 30.41
N GLY A 252 -46.60 -1.86 29.64
CA GLY A 252 -47.92 -2.22 30.18
C GLY A 252 -48.38 -1.27 31.29
N PRO A 253 -49.43 -1.63 32.05
CA PRO A 253 -49.95 -0.79 33.15
C PRO A 253 -49.04 -0.77 34.39
N ASN A 254 -48.17 -1.77 34.58
CA ASN A 254 -47.40 -1.99 35.82
C ASN A 254 -45.90 -2.29 35.56
N GLY A 255 -45.31 -1.74 34.49
CA GLY A 255 -43.90 -1.94 34.16
C GLY A 255 -42.96 -1.57 35.30
N ASN A 256 -42.14 -2.52 35.76
CA ASN A 256 -41.38 -2.41 37.02
C ASN A 256 -39.86 -2.56 36.86
N SER A 257 -39.34 -2.38 35.64
CA SER A 257 -37.90 -2.50 35.36
C SER A 257 -37.52 -1.86 34.02
N PHE A 258 -36.33 -2.19 33.51
CA PHE A 258 -35.90 -1.85 32.15
C PHE A 258 -36.72 -2.64 31.11
N LEU A 259 -37.20 -1.92 30.11
CA LEU A 259 -38.14 -2.40 29.09
C LEU A 259 -37.56 -2.14 27.71
N SER A 260 -37.61 -3.13 26.82
CA SER A 260 -36.97 -3.02 25.51
C SER A 260 -37.72 -3.77 24.42
N MET A 261 -37.94 -3.07 23.31
CA MET A 261 -38.16 -3.65 22.00
C MET A 261 -37.01 -3.22 21.09
N ILE A 262 -36.45 -4.17 20.33
CA ILE A 262 -35.36 -3.94 19.40
C ILE A 262 -35.78 -4.41 18.01
N VAL A 263 -35.74 -3.50 17.05
CA VAL A 263 -35.86 -3.80 15.62
C VAL A 263 -34.46 -3.71 15.01
N ALA A 264 -33.76 -4.83 15.00
CA ALA A 264 -32.44 -4.95 14.41
C ALA A 264 -32.48 -5.12 12.88
N GLY A 265 -33.61 -5.61 12.34
CA GLY A 265 -33.86 -5.78 10.91
C GLY A 265 -35.27 -6.33 10.64
N GLY A 266 -35.54 -6.78 9.41
CA GLY A 266 -36.85 -7.28 8.99
C GLY A 266 -37.91 -6.20 8.82
N ASN A 267 -39.17 -6.63 8.66
CA ASN A 267 -40.33 -5.76 8.47
C ASN A 267 -41.28 -5.91 9.66
N VAL A 268 -41.46 -4.84 10.42
CA VAL A 268 -42.36 -4.78 11.57
C VAL A 268 -43.48 -3.79 11.28
N THR A 269 -44.71 -4.30 11.22
CA THR A 269 -45.90 -3.46 11.05
C THR A 269 -46.75 -3.54 12.32
N ASN A 270 -47.00 -2.39 12.93
CA ASN A 270 -47.94 -2.25 14.04
C ASN A 270 -49.18 -1.50 13.59
N THR A 271 -50.32 -2.19 13.59
CA THR A 271 -51.58 -1.65 13.06
C THR A 271 -52.46 -0.97 14.12
N GLY A 272 -52.12 -1.06 15.41
CA GLY A 272 -52.89 -0.44 16.49
C GLY A 272 -52.06 0.50 17.35
N ASN A 273 -52.32 0.57 18.65
CA ASN A 273 -51.62 1.52 19.53
C ASN A 273 -50.11 1.21 19.65
N LEU A 274 -49.29 2.27 19.63
CA LEU A 274 -47.87 2.21 19.99
C LEU A 274 -47.63 3.10 21.19
N GLN A 275 -47.09 2.46 22.22
CA GLN A 275 -46.97 3.08 23.51
C GLN A 275 -45.70 2.62 24.21
N ILE A 276 -44.97 3.60 24.73
CA ILE A 276 -43.75 3.35 25.51
C ILE A 276 -43.91 4.05 26.84
N ARG A 277 -43.95 3.27 27.91
CA ARG A 277 -44.21 3.78 29.26
C ARG A 277 -43.22 3.32 30.31
N GLN A 278 -43.05 4.15 31.34
CA GLN A 278 -42.22 3.83 32.50
C GLN A 278 -42.78 4.42 33.80
N VAL A 279 -43.50 3.61 34.57
CA VAL A 279 -44.18 4.04 35.80
C VAL A 279 -43.34 3.92 37.07
N THR A 280 -42.12 3.36 36.98
CA THR A 280 -41.25 3.10 38.15
C THR A 280 -40.06 4.06 38.19
N ALA A 281 -39.85 4.74 39.33
CA ALA A 281 -38.77 5.73 39.52
C ALA A 281 -37.38 5.20 39.12
N ASN A 282 -36.56 6.06 38.50
CA ASN A 282 -35.18 5.77 38.07
C ASN A 282 -35.05 4.59 37.07
N ARG A 283 -36.10 4.31 36.29
CA ARG A 283 -36.10 3.27 35.25
C ARG A 283 -36.23 3.87 33.85
N THR A 284 -35.95 3.05 32.84
CA THR A 284 -35.95 3.46 31.44
C THR A 284 -36.68 2.45 30.57
N SER A 285 -37.47 2.96 29.63
CA SER A 285 -38.09 2.18 28.55
C SER A 285 -37.53 2.64 27.21
N ARG A 286 -37.25 1.68 26.32
CA ARG A 286 -36.71 1.99 24.99
C ARG A 286 -37.43 1.24 23.88
N PHE A 287 -37.68 1.97 22.82
CA PHE A 287 -37.79 1.43 21.47
C PHE A 287 -36.50 1.77 20.73
N LEU A 288 -35.85 0.74 20.19
CA LEU A 288 -34.58 0.88 19.50
C LEU A 288 -34.66 0.23 18.13
N GLN A 289 -34.60 1.04 17.08
CA GLN A 289 -34.48 0.58 15.70
C GLN A 289 -33.04 0.75 15.23
N LEU A 290 -32.41 -0.35 14.82
CA LEU A 290 -31.05 -0.40 14.28
C LEU A 290 -31.04 -0.65 12.76
N GLY A 291 -32.14 -1.15 12.20
CA GLY A 291 -32.27 -1.51 10.80
C GLY A 291 -33.72 -1.87 10.43
N GLY A 292 -33.94 -2.33 9.20
CA GLY A 292 -35.25 -2.79 8.73
C GLY A 292 -36.30 -1.68 8.57
N LEU A 293 -37.54 -2.10 8.32
CA LEU A 293 -38.72 -1.23 8.25
C LEU A 293 -39.52 -1.37 9.54
N PHE A 294 -39.81 -0.25 10.19
CA PHE A 294 -40.85 -0.15 11.22
C PHE A 294 -41.94 0.77 10.70
N GLN A 295 -43.15 0.24 10.57
CA GLN A 295 -44.32 0.98 10.14
C GLN A 295 -45.37 0.98 11.24
N HIS A 296 -45.81 2.17 11.61
CA HIS A 296 -46.85 2.38 12.59
C HIS A 296 -48.05 3.10 11.97
N ASP A 297 -49.13 2.35 11.76
CA ASP A 297 -50.34 2.84 11.08
C ASP A 297 -51.42 3.32 12.06
N GLY A 298 -51.14 3.28 13.38
CA GLY A 298 -52.07 3.66 14.44
C GLY A 298 -52.09 5.17 14.73
N PRO A 299 -52.82 5.59 15.80
CA PRO A 299 -52.77 6.96 16.32
C PRO A 299 -51.34 7.37 16.71
N PRO A 300 -51.03 8.68 16.81
CA PRO A 300 -49.69 9.16 17.17
C PRO A 300 -49.07 8.39 18.34
N ALA A 301 -47.81 8.01 18.19
CA ALA A 301 -47.13 7.23 19.20
C ALA A 301 -47.03 8.03 20.51
N VAL A 302 -47.43 7.37 21.60
CA VAL A 302 -47.50 8.03 22.90
C VAL A 302 -46.30 7.63 23.74
N LEU A 303 -45.44 8.61 23.99
CA LEU A 303 -44.23 8.48 24.81
C LEU A 303 -44.58 9.04 26.20
N CYS A 304 -45.09 8.20 27.12
CA CYS A 304 -45.80 8.67 28.32
C CYS A 304 -45.60 7.82 29.58
N GLY A 305 -46.23 8.21 30.70
CA GLY A 305 -46.40 7.35 31.89
C GLY A 305 -45.37 7.59 32.98
N HIS A 306 -44.98 8.85 33.19
CA HIS A 306 -43.89 9.25 34.08
C HIS A 306 -44.44 9.87 35.37
N THR A 307 -45.31 9.16 36.09
CA THR A 307 -45.84 9.61 37.39
C THR A 307 -44.80 9.54 38.51
N ALA A 308 -43.62 8.97 38.23
CA ALA A 308 -42.54 8.75 39.19
C ALA A 308 -41.24 9.48 38.77
N ASN A 309 -40.51 9.99 39.77
CA ASN A 309 -39.32 10.82 39.58
C ASN A 309 -38.22 10.15 38.72
N ASN A 310 -37.63 10.94 37.82
CA ASN A 310 -36.42 10.61 37.05
C ASN A 310 -36.56 9.38 36.13
N THR A 311 -37.77 9.13 35.63
CA THR A 311 -38.07 8.14 34.59
C THR A 311 -37.71 8.68 33.20
N ILE A 312 -37.27 7.80 32.29
CA ILE A 312 -36.84 8.18 30.94
C ILE A 312 -37.44 7.24 29.89
N VAL A 313 -38.02 7.80 28.83
CA VAL A 313 -38.47 7.07 27.64
C VAL A 313 -37.65 7.48 26.43
N TYR A 314 -37.07 6.49 25.75
CA TYR A 314 -36.32 6.66 24.50
C TYR A 314 -37.09 6.07 23.31
N TYR A 315 -37.24 6.88 22.28
CA TYR A 315 -37.58 6.45 20.93
C TYR A 315 -36.38 6.73 20.03
N SER A 316 -35.62 5.69 19.71
CA SER A 316 -34.36 5.83 18.98
C SER A 316 -34.41 5.11 17.65
N VAL A 317 -34.37 5.89 16.57
CA VAL A 317 -34.21 5.40 15.20
C VAL A 317 -32.74 5.59 14.83
N LEU A 318 -31.93 4.55 15.01
CA LEU A 318 -30.48 4.60 14.74
C LEU A 318 -30.11 4.05 13.35
N GLY A 319 -31.05 3.38 12.69
CA GLY A 319 -30.91 2.85 11.33
C GLY A 319 -32.25 2.33 10.81
N GLY A 320 -32.31 2.01 9.52
CA GLY A 320 -33.57 1.60 8.87
C GLY A 320 -34.54 2.76 8.61
N THR A 321 -35.77 2.40 8.22
CA THR A 321 -36.85 3.35 7.92
C THR A 321 -37.96 3.22 8.95
N ASN A 322 -38.35 4.35 9.54
CA ASN A 322 -39.42 4.49 10.51
C ASN A 322 -40.53 5.36 9.94
N LEU A 323 -41.70 4.78 9.72
CA LEU A 323 -42.89 5.47 9.22
C LEU A 323 -43.89 5.59 10.37
N ILE A 324 -44.22 6.83 10.76
CA ILE A 324 -45.05 7.08 11.93
C ILE A 324 -46.03 8.23 11.69
N THR A 325 -47.26 8.06 12.14
CA THR A 325 -48.35 9.05 11.98
C THR A 325 -48.14 10.34 12.79
N GLY A 326 -47.29 10.31 13.82
CA GLY A 326 -46.93 11.46 14.66
C GLY A 326 -46.47 11.04 16.06
N PHE A 327 -46.11 12.03 16.88
CA PHE A 327 -45.71 11.83 18.27
C PHE A 327 -46.45 12.75 19.22
N VAL A 328 -46.86 12.18 20.36
CA VAL A 328 -47.30 12.93 21.54
C VAL A 328 -46.30 12.69 22.66
N LEU A 329 -45.62 13.77 23.05
CA LEU A 329 -44.60 13.77 24.10
C LEU A 329 -45.24 14.08 25.44
N GLY A 330 -45.42 13.03 26.25
CA GLY A 330 -46.10 13.10 27.55
C GLY A 330 -47.62 13.12 27.48
N ARG A 331 -48.25 13.22 28.64
CA ARG A 331 -49.70 13.40 28.83
C ARG A 331 -49.97 14.59 29.74
N PRO A 332 -51.20 15.12 29.79
CA PRO A 332 -51.53 16.25 30.66
C PRO A 332 -51.16 16.01 32.13
N GLU A 333 -51.23 14.76 32.59
CA GLU A 333 -50.88 14.32 33.94
C GLU A 333 -49.38 14.04 34.19
N ASP A 334 -48.53 14.03 33.16
CA ASP A 334 -47.10 13.75 33.29
C ASP A 334 -46.32 15.05 33.62
N VAL A 335 -45.58 15.08 34.74
CA VAL A 335 -44.87 16.30 35.19
C VAL A 335 -43.37 16.12 35.53
N THR A 336 -42.89 14.90 35.85
CA THR A 336 -41.50 14.69 36.32
C THR A 336 -40.61 13.85 35.39
N GLY A 337 -41.16 13.36 34.27
CA GLY A 337 -40.47 12.50 33.30
C GLY A 337 -39.67 13.23 32.23
N ARG A 338 -38.88 12.45 31.48
CA ARG A 338 -38.18 12.92 30.26
C ARG A 338 -38.44 12.01 29.06
N THR A 339 -38.69 12.62 27.92
CA THR A 339 -38.89 11.93 26.63
C THR A 339 -37.85 12.38 25.62
N TYR A 340 -37.29 11.40 24.90
CA TYR A 340 -36.26 11.63 23.89
C TYR A 340 -36.64 10.94 22.59
N ILE A 341 -36.81 11.74 21.53
CA ILE A 341 -36.77 11.25 20.15
C ILE A 341 -35.38 11.54 19.61
N THR A 342 -34.69 10.49 19.16
CA THR A 342 -33.37 10.59 18.54
C THR A 342 -33.40 9.90 17.19
N ASN A 343 -32.92 10.59 16.15
CA ASN A 343 -32.92 10.08 14.78
C ASN A 343 -31.54 10.14 14.12
N ALA A 344 -30.94 8.98 13.92
CA ALA A 344 -29.76 8.73 13.08
C ALA A 344 -30.05 7.81 11.88
N GLY A 345 -31.26 7.25 11.79
CA GLY A 345 -31.77 6.53 10.62
C GLY A 345 -32.68 7.42 9.78
N THR A 346 -33.78 6.86 9.27
CA THR A 346 -34.77 7.60 8.49
C THR A 346 -36.10 7.61 9.25
N LEU A 347 -36.61 8.81 9.57
CA LEU A 347 -37.87 9.02 10.28
C LEU A 347 -38.78 9.92 9.45
N TYR A 348 -39.93 9.40 9.01
CA TYR A 348 -40.96 10.18 8.34
C TYR A 348 -42.16 10.36 9.27
N ILE A 349 -42.58 11.62 9.44
CA ILE A 349 -43.67 12.00 10.35
C ILE A 349 -44.91 12.37 9.56
N GLY A 350 -46.05 11.83 9.97
CA GLY A 350 -47.37 12.12 9.41
C GLY A 350 -48.01 13.41 9.92
N PRO A 351 -49.27 13.66 9.53
CA PRO A 351 -49.94 14.96 9.69
C PRO A 351 -50.13 15.42 11.14
N ASN A 352 -49.95 14.54 12.12
CA ASN A 352 -50.07 14.90 13.54
C ASN A 352 -48.79 15.57 14.09
N GLY A 353 -47.68 15.54 13.34
CA GLY A 353 -46.44 16.21 13.70
C GLY A 353 -45.84 15.76 15.03
N VAL A 354 -45.17 16.70 15.71
CA VAL A 354 -44.57 16.48 17.03
C VAL A 354 -45.12 17.49 18.01
N GLN A 355 -45.93 16.99 18.95
CA GLN A 355 -46.68 17.80 19.90
C GLN A 355 -46.33 17.42 21.34
N THR A 356 -46.54 18.35 22.28
CA THR A 356 -46.45 18.08 23.71
C THR A 356 -47.84 17.83 24.30
N GLY A 357 -47.99 16.74 25.05
CA GLY A 357 -49.24 16.42 25.76
C GLY A 357 -49.35 17.05 27.16
N GLY A 358 -48.25 17.58 27.73
CA GLY A 358 -48.19 18.15 29.07
C GLY A 358 -46.87 18.90 29.36
N THR A 359 -46.66 19.31 30.61
CA THR A 359 -45.47 20.07 31.06
C THR A 359 -44.41 19.14 31.63
N LEU A 360 -43.71 18.42 30.75
CA LEU A 360 -42.63 17.51 31.14
C LEU A 360 -41.39 18.27 31.65
N ALA A 361 -40.64 17.66 32.58
CA ALA A 361 -39.38 18.21 33.10
C ALA A 361 -38.25 18.26 32.04
N GLY A 362 -38.39 17.52 30.94
CA GLY A 362 -37.51 17.61 29.78
C GLY A 362 -38.08 16.93 28.55
N VAL A 363 -38.09 17.64 27.44
CA VAL A 363 -38.49 17.14 26.12
C VAL A 363 -37.33 17.38 25.17
N ALA A 364 -36.94 16.37 24.41
CA ALA A 364 -35.91 16.51 23.39
C ALA A 364 -36.35 15.85 22.09
N PHE A 365 -36.36 16.64 21.02
CA PHE A 365 -36.46 16.18 19.65
C PHE A 365 -35.12 16.44 18.96
N VAL A 366 -34.36 15.38 18.72
CA VAL A 366 -32.96 15.46 18.31
C VAL A 366 -32.74 14.75 16.99
N LEU A 367 -32.25 15.50 16.00
CA LEU A 367 -31.75 14.96 14.74
C LEU A 367 -30.22 14.79 14.84
N THR A 368 -29.73 13.58 14.60
CA THR A 368 -28.32 13.21 14.69
C THR A 368 -27.94 12.43 13.44
N ASP A 369 -27.59 13.13 12.36
CA ASP A 369 -27.11 12.59 11.07
C ASP A 369 -28.13 11.79 10.24
N GLY A 370 -29.35 11.59 10.75
CA GLY A 370 -30.45 10.91 10.04
C GLY A 370 -31.26 11.81 9.10
N VAL A 371 -32.29 11.23 8.47
CA VAL A 371 -33.29 11.95 7.65
C VAL A 371 -34.57 12.14 8.46
N LEU A 372 -35.01 13.39 8.57
CA LEU A 372 -36.34 13.76 9.08
C LEU A 372 -37.21 14.18 7.88
N GLY A 373 -38.17 13.33 7.52
CA GLY A 373 -39.07 13.52 6.39
C GLY A 373 -40.52 13.79 6.77
N ALA A 374 -41.37 14.00 5.77
CA ALA A 374 -42.78 14.32 5.95
C ALA A 374 -43.67 13.36 5.13
N LEU A 375 -44.55 12.59 5.78
CA LEU A 375 -45.60 11.80 5.10
C LEU A 375 -46.82 12.66 4.68
N ALA A 376 -46.92 13.84 5.27
CA ALA A 376 -47.91 14.88 5.00
C ALA A 376 -47.36 16.21 5.55
N ASP A 377 -48.03 17.33 5.27
CA ASP A 377 -47.70 18.59 5.93
C ASP A 377 -47.81 18.44 7.45
N TRP A 378 -46.77 18.87 8.19
CA TRP A 378 -46.75 18.77 9.64
C TRP A 378 -46.01 19.93 10.30
N GLU A 379 -46.33 20.15 11.57
CA GLU A 379 -45.71 21.19 12.38
C GLU A 379 -45.17 20.64 13.69
N SER A 380 -44.20 21.36 14.26
CA SER A 380 -43.76 21.14 15.63
C SER A 380 -43.70 22.43 16.42
N THR A 381 -44.29 22.36 17.61
CA THR A 381 -44.17 23.35 18.69
C THR A 381 -42.97 23.06 19.59
N VAL A 382 -42.32 21.90 19.43
CA VAL A 382 -41.14 21.50 20.20
C VAL A 382 -39.88 21.97 19.46
N PRO A 383 -38.89 22.57 20.17
CA PRO A 383 -37.63 22.94 19.55
C PRO A 383 -36.91 21.72 18.94
N LEU A 384 -36.46 21.85 17.70
CA LEU A 384 -35.61 20.86 17.07
C LEU A 384 -34.14 21.11 17.45
N THR A 385 -33.49 20.10 18.04
CA THR A 385 -32.04 20.12 18.26
C THR A 385 -31.34 19.47 17.07
N LEU A 386 -30.61 20.26 16.30
CA LEU A 386 -29.77 19.82 15.19
C LEU A 386 -28.38 19.45 15.70
N ASN A 387 -28.06 18.16 15.66
CA ASN A 387 -26.70 17.64 15.82
C ASN A 387 -26.09 17.16 14.48
N GLY A 388 -26.85 17.26 13.39
CA GLY A 388 -26.51 16.80 12.04
C GLY A 388 -27.74 16.18 11.38
N GLY A 389 -27.72 15.93 10.07
CA GLY A 389 -28.80 15.24 9.34
C GLY A 389 -29.53 16.10 8.30
N ILE A 390 -30.54 15.50 7.66
CA ILE A 390 -31.31 16.10 6.57
C ILE A 390 -32.75 16.33 7.00
N ILE A 391 -33.26 17.53 6.77
CA ILE A 391 -34.70 17.83 6.81
C ILE A 391 -35.22 17.76 5.38
N LYS A 392 -36.04 16.75 5.09
CA LYS A 392 -36.65 16.51 3.78
C LYS A 392 -38.11 16.94 3.81
N ALA A 393 -38.44 18.07 3.18
CA ALA A 393 -39.81 18.55 3.03
C ALA A 393 -40.53 17.84 1.87
N ALA A 394 -40.59 16.50 1.97
CA ALA A 394 -41.25 15.59 1.04
C ALA A 394 -41.37 14.19 1.66
N ASP A 395 -42.21 13.34 1.07
CA ASP A 395 -42.39 11.92 1.43
C ASP A 395 -41.32 11.00 0.80
N LEU A 396 -41.50 9.67 0.90
CA LEU A 396 -40.57 8.69 0.34
C LEU A 396 -40.57 8.72 -1.20
N GLU A 397 -41.72 9.04 -1.79
CA GLU A 397 -41.96 9.19 -3.22
C GLU A 397 -41.53 10.56 -3.77
N ASN A 398 -41.04 11.47 -2.91
CA ASN A 398 -40.64 12.85 -3.19
C ASN A 398 -41.81 13.81 -3.51
N ASN A 399 -43.04 13.48 -3.13
CA ASN A 399 -44.15 14.44 -3.16
C ASN A 399 -43.89 15.55 -2.13
N PRO A 400 -44.06 16.84 -2.49
CA PRO A 400 -43.75 17.96 -1.61
C PRO A 400 -44.72 18.02 -0.43
N HIS A 401 -44.16 18.19 0.76
CA HIS A 401 -44.90 18.44 1.99
C HIS A 401 -44.19 19.50 2.82
N ASN A 402 -44.95 20.41 3.43
CA ASN A 402 -44.39 21.51 4.20
C ASN A 402 -44.07 21.08 5.64
N ILE A 403 -42.96 21.58 6.15
CA ILE A 403 -42.54 21.41 7.54
C ILE A 403 -42.48 22.78 8.20
N THR A 404 -43.23 22.97 9.27
CA THR A 404 -43.22 24.23 10.04
C THR A 404 -42.62 24.01 11.43
N LEU A 405 -41.53 24.72 11.73
CA LEU A 405 -40.84 24.63 13.03
C LEU A 405 -41.08 25.91 13.84
N ASN A 406 -42.17 25.91 14.61
CA ASN A 406 -42.57 27.03 15.46
C ASN A 406 -41.80 27.06 16.80
N GLY A 407 -41.36 25.89 17.28
CA GLY A 407 -40.55 25.77 18.50
C GLY A 407 -39.12 26.33 18.38
N GLY A 408 -38.68 26.72 17.19
CA GLY A 408 -37.31 27.16 16.91
C GLY A 408 -36.33 26.00 16.68
N ILE A 409 -35.11 26.37 16.31
CA ILE A 409 -34.04 25.43 15.95
C ILE A 409 -32.79 25.78 16.74
N ILE A 410 -32.23 24.80 17.44
CA ILE A 410 -31.03 24.94 18.27
C ILE A 410 -30.01 23.86 17.94
N GLY A 411 -28.77 24.00 18.44
CA GLY A 411 -27.72 22.98 18.31
C GLY A 411 -26.58 23.39 17.40
N SER A 412 -25.57 22.53 17.29
CA SER A 412 -24.34 22.81 16.53
C SER A 412 -24.32 22.22 15.12
N GLY A 413 -25.31 21.40 14.77
CA GLY A 413 -25.41 20.72 13.47
C GLY A 413 -25.75 21.67 12.33
N LYS A 414 -25.44 21.23 11.10
CA LYS A 414 -25.85 21.91 9.86
C LYS A 414 -27.34 21.73 9.63
N LEU A 415 -27.98 22.73 9.04
CA LEU A 415 -29.31 22.61 8.47
C LEU A 415 -29.18 22.20 7.00
N ILE A 416 -29.51 20.95 6.66
CA ILE A 416 -29.58 20.48 5.26
C ILE A 416 -31.06 20.34 4.87
N LYS A 417 -31.51 21.18 3.94
CA LYS A 417 -32.89 21.19 3.46
C LYS A 417 -33.00 20.59 2.06
N THR A 418 -33.81 19.53 1.93
CA THR A 418 -34.14 18.85 0.66
C THR A 418 -35.67 18.74 0.49
N GLY A 419 -36.15 18.24 -0.64
CA GLY A 419 -37.58 18.17 -0.98
C GLY A 419 -38.11 19.53 -1.45
N THR A 420 -38.98 19.53 -2.44
CA THR A 420 -39.50 20.76 -3.06
C THR A 420 -40.52 21.52 -2.22
N GLY A 421 -40.97 20.96 -1.09
CA GLY A 421 -41.80 21.65 -0.10
C GLY A 421 -41.05 22.75 0.67
N THR A 422 -41.80 23.54 1.43
CA THR A 422 -41.26 24.66 2.22
C THR A 422 -40.90 24.22 3.64
N LEU A 423 -39.71 24.61 4.10
CA LEU A 423 -39.35 24.64 5.52
C LEU A 423 -39.55 26.06 6.05
N THR A 424 -40.54 26.25 6.91
CA THR A 424 -40.82 27.54 7.55
C THR A 424 -40.14 27.58 8.91
N ILE A 425 -39.27 28.58 9.10
CA ILE A 425 -38.63 28.88 10.39
C ILE A 425 -39.43 29.99 11.08
N GLY A 426 -40.45 29.55 11.84
CA GLY A 426 -41.36 30.43 12.57
C GLY A 426 -40.86 30.84 13.96
N GLY A 427 -40.00 30.04 14.58
CA GLY A 427 -39.31 30.35 15.85
C GLY A 427 -37.89 30.84 15.65
N ALA A 428 -37.19 31.17 16.74
CA ALA A 428 -35.77 31.58 16.68
C ALA A 428 -34.87 30.46 16.13
N ALA A 429 -34.02 30.79 15.15
CA ALA A 429 -32.95 29.93 14.66
C ALA A 429 -31.62 30.28 15.34
N ASN A 430 -31.26 29.54 16.38
CA ASN A 430 -30.03 29.73 17.17
C ASN A 430 -29.00 28.61 16.93
N TYR A 431 -29.16 27.83 15.88
CA TYR A 431 -28.15 26.85 15.50
C TYR A 431 -26.91 27.53 14.91
N THR A 432 -25.73 26.91 15.10
CA THR A 432 -24.45 27.49 14.70
C THR A 432 -23.83 26.83 13.46
N GLY A 433 -24.38 25.69 13.01
CA GLY A 433 -23.90 25.03 11.80
C GLY A 433 -24.30 25.75 10.52
N ASP A 434 -23.70 25.33 9.41
CA ASP A 434 -24.00 25.87 8.08
C ASP A 434 -25.46 25.63 7.67
N THR A 435 -26.00 26.53 6.86
CA THR A 435 -27.32 26.37 6.22
C THR A 435 -27.12 25.98 4.77
N LEU A 436 -27.65 24.81 4.39
CA LEU A 436 -27.56 24.23 3.06
C LEU A 436 -28.99 24.04 2.52
N ILE A 437 -29.40 24.91 1.61
CA ILE A 437 -30.72 24.83 0.96
C ILE A 437 -30.53 24.21 -0.42
N LEU A 438 -30.77 22.90 -0.51
CA LEU A 438 -30.52 22.13 -1.72
C LEU A 438 -31.74 22.07 -2.64
N GLU A 439 -32.94 22.06 -2.06
CA GLU A 439 -34.22 22.04 -2.81
C GLU A 439 -35.33 22.78 -2.06
N GLY A 440 -36.28 23.32 -2.82
CA GLY A 440 -37.46 24.00 -2.29
C GLY A 440 -37.13 25.32 -1.60
N THR A 441 -37.95 25.69 -0.61
CA THR A 441 -37.86 27.00 0.04
C THR A 441 -37.53 26.88 1.52
N VAL A 442 -36.62 27.73 2.01
CA VAL A 442 -36.55 28.11 3.43
C VAL A 442 -37.11 29.51 3.57
N ALA A 443 -38.19 29.64 4.36
CA ALA A 443 -38.84 30.91 4.62
C ALA A 443 -38.55 31.40 6.05
N LEU A 444 -38.07 32.64 6.17
CA LEU A 444 -37.79 33.30 7.44
C LEU A 444 -38.95 34.23 7.82
N THR A 445 -39.79 33.79 8.76
CA THR A 445 -40.96 34.55 9.21
C THR A 445 -40.87 35.02 10.66
N GLY A 446 -40.10 34.33 11.51
CA GLY A 446 -39.91 34.68 12.92
C GLY A 446 -38.46 34.79 13.38
N SER A 447 -37.48 34.67 12.47
CA SER A 447 -36.05 34.74 12.80
C SER A 447 -35.31 35.69 11.86
N SER A 448 -34.45 36.56 12.41
CA SER A 448 -33.67 37.57 11.66
C SER A 448 -32.59 37.01 10.73
N ALA A 449 -32.35 35.69 10.76
CA ALA A 449 -31.39 35.00 9.93
C ALA A 449 -31.66 33.48 9.94
N PRO A 450 -31.16 32.73 8.94
CA PRO A 450 -31.11 31.28 9.03
C PRO A 450 -29.94 30.87 9.93
N GLY A 451 -30.13 30.98 11.24
CA GLY A 451 -29.11 30.61 12.24
C GLY A 451 -28.02 31.67 12.47
N ALA A 452 -27.15 31.39 13.45
CA ALA A 452 -25.85 32.05 13.64
C ALA A 452 -24.79 31.49 12.65
N SER A 453 -25.26 31.06 11.48
CA SER A 453 -24.54 30.28 10.50
C SER A 453 -23.41 31.10 9.86
N GLY A 454 -22.23 30.49 9.74
CA GLY A 454 -21.09 31.06 9.02
C GLY A 454 -21.27 31.01 7.50
N MET A 455 -22.02 30.04 6.98
CA MET A 455 -22.29 29.86 5.55
C MET A 455 -23.75 29.58 5.28
N VAL A 456 -24.32 30.30 4.31
CA VAL A 456 -25.67 30.06 3.77
C VAL A 456 -25.53 29.75 2.28
N LEU A 457 -25.74 28.50 1.91
CA LEU A 457 -25.76 28.03 0.53
C LEU A 457 -27.19 27.91 0.01
N VAL A 458 -27.47 28.52 -1.13
CA VAL A 458 -28.75 28.39 -1.85
C VAL A 458 -28.49 27.82 -3.24
N GLU A 459 -28.82 26.54 -3.43
CA GLU A 459 -28.61 25.82 -4.69
C GLU A 459 -29.57 26.24 -5.80
N GLU A 460 -29.28 25.79 -7.02
CA GLU A 460 -30.15 26.03 -8.18
C GLU A 460 -31.55 25.47 -7.94
N GLY A 461 -32.58 26.27 -8.26
CA GLY A 461 -33.99 25.90 -8.00
C GLY A 461 -34.42 26.00 -6.54
N ALA A 462 -33.50 26.27 -5.61
CA ALA A 462 -33.82 26.56 -4.21
C ALA A 462 -34.03 28.06 -3.97
N THR A 463 -34.79 28.37 -2.92
CA THR A 463 -35.12 29.74 -2.52
C THR A 463 -34.86 29.98 -1.04
N LEU A 464 -34.14 31.06 -0.74
CA LEU A 464 -34.15 31.69 0.58
C LEU A 464 -35.08 32.89 0.54
N ASP A 465 -36.21 32.81 1.23
CA ASP A 465 -37.13 33.93 1.37
C ASP A 465 -36.85 34.66 2.70
N CYS A 466 -36.25 35.85 2.59
CA CYS A 466 -36.01 36.77 3.69
C CYS A 466 -36.90 38.02 3.61
N SER A 467 -37.93 38.03 2.76
CA SER A 467 -38.85 39.17 2.64
C SER A 467 -39.62 39.45 3.92
N GLY A 468 -39.91 38.40 4.71
CA GLY A 468 -40.55 38.50 6.02
C GLY A 468 -39.75 39.24 7.09
N ILE A 469 -38.44 39.46 6.88
CA ILE A 469 -37.55 40.15 7.84
C ILE A 469 -37.00 41.50 7.33
N GLY A 470 -37.38 41.94 6.13
CA GLY A 470 -36.97 43.22 5.54
C GLY A 470 -35.59 43.17 4.88
N THR A 471 -34.52 43.08 5.67
CA THR A 471 -33.12 43.02 5.17
C THR A 471 -32.35 41.92 5.88
N LEU A 472 -31.75 41.01 5.11
CA LEU A 472 -30.78 40.06 5.62
C LEU A 472 -29.39 40.72 5.65
N THR A 473 -28.86 40.93 6.86
CA THR A 473 -27.53 41.50 7.08
C THR A 473 -26.47 40.41 7.26
N LEU A 474 -25.42 40.48 6.43
CA LEU A 474 -24.23 39.64 6.50
C LEU A 474 -23.11 40.44 7.19
N GLY A 475 -22.84 40.10 8.46
CA GLY A 475 -21.72 40.66 9.22
C GLY A 475 -20.46 39.78 9.14
N THR A 476 -19.46 40.09 9.97
CA THR A 476 -18.17 39.38 10.02
C THR A 476 -18.31 37.86 10.06
N GLY A 477 -17.66 37.17 9.12
CA GLY A 477 -17.57 35.72 9.08
C GLY A 477 -18.82 35.02 8.55
N ARG A 478 -19.75 35.77 7.94
CA ARG A 478 -20.94 35.24 7.27
C ARG A 478 -20.80 35.32 5.76
N THR A 479 -21.00 34.19 5.09
CA THR A 479 -21.00 34.06 3.63
C THR A 479 -22.37 33.66 3.12
N LEU A 480 -22.94 34.44 2.21
CA LEU A 480 -24.06 34.02 1.37
C LEU A 480 -23.51 33.53 0.04
N MET A 481 -23.87 32.31 -0.36
CA MET A 481 -23.39 31.72 -1.60
C MET A 481 -24.44 30.87 -2.30
N GLY A 482 -24.15 30.51 -3.55
CA GLY A 482 -24.96 29.62 -4.37
C GLY A 482 -25.49 30.27 -5.64
N ARG A 483 -26.33 29.53 -6.35
CA ARG A 483 -26.92 29.88 -7.66
C ARG A 483 -28.45 29.87 -7.64
N GLY A 484 -29.03 29.92 -6.45
CA GLY A 484 -30.46 29.96 -6.22
C GLY A 484 -31.06 31.37 -6.23
N THR A 485 -32.26 31.48 -5.67
CA THR A 485 -33.00 32.74 -5.57
C THR A 485 -33.08 33.23 -4.13
N ILE A 486 -32.84 34.52 -3.94
CA ILE A 486 -33.05 35.25 -2.69
C ILE A 486 -34.20 36.22 -2.90
N ILE A 487 -35.21 36.18 -2.02
CA ILE A 487 -36.34 37.12 -2.03
C ILE A 487 -36.19 38.06 -0.83
N GLY A 488 -36.02 39.36 -1.07
CA GLY A 488 -35.78 40.39 -0.05
C GLY A 488 -34.46 41.14 -0.21
N ASN A 489 -34.23 42.16 0.63
CA ASN A 489 -33.02 43.00 0.56
C ASN A 489 -31.82 42.33 1.24
N ILE A 490 -30.62 42.55 0.70
CA ILE A 490 -29.36 42.05 1.26
C ILE A 490 -28.42 43.21 1.59
N GLN A 491 -27.76 43.14 2.75
CA GLN A 491 -26.65 44.01 3.11
C GLN A 491 -25.41 43.18 3.48
N ALA A 492 -24.33 43.31 2.71
CA ALA A 492 -23.00 42.89 3.14
C ALA A 492 -22.32 44.04 3.89
N ALA A 493 -22.10 43.86 5.19
CA ALA A 493 -21.35 44.78 6.05
C ALA A 493 -19.88 44.36 6.15
N SER A 494 -19.07 45.09 6.92
CA SER A 494 -17.66 44.77 7.17
C SER A 494 -17.46 43.29 7.52
N GLY A 495 -16.63 42.58 6.74
CA GLY A 495 -16.32 41.16 6.93
C GLY A 495 -17.43 40.18 6.51
N GLY A 496 -18.54 40.67 5.96
CA GLY A 496 -19.56 39.87 5.29
C GLY A 496 -19.17 39.55 3.85
N CYS A 497 -19.53 38.36 3.38
CA CYS A 497 -19.14 37.84 2.08
C CYS A 497 -20.36 37.45 1.23
N ILE A 498 -20.33 37.78 -0.06
CA ILE A 498 -21.27 37.26 -1.07
C ILE A 498 -20.44 36.54 -2.14
N ASN A 499 -20.76 35.27 -2.38
CA ASN A 499 -20.06 34.38 -3.32
C ASN A 499 -21.11 33.72 -4.25
N PRO A 500 -21.58 34.40 -5.32
CA PRO A 500 -22.40 33.76 -6.35
C PRO A 500 -21.78 32.44 -6.82
N GLY A 501 -22.60 31.43 -7.11
CA GLY A 501 -22.11 30.09 -7.38
C GLY A 501 -21.66 29.34 -6.13
N THR A 502 -20.94 28.25 -6.32
CA THR A 502 -20.28 27.50 -5.23
C THR A 502 -18.82 27.35 -5.57
N ASP A 503 -17.93 27.26 -4.59
CA ASP A 503 -16.49 27.07 -4.84
C ASP A 503 -16.24 25.99 -5.93
N GLY A 504 -15.88 26.45 -7.13
CA GLY A 504 -15.59 25.59 -8.29
C GLY A 504 -16.78 25.21 -9.20
N THR A 505 -17.99 25.75 -8.99
CA THR A 505 -19.12 25.65 -9.92
C THR A 505 -19.74 27.02 -10.14
N ASN A 506 -19.53 27.55 -11.35
CA ASN A 506 -20.02 28.86 -11.72
C ASN A 506 -21.55 28.92 -11.72
N GLY A 507 -22.14 30.04 -11.31
CA GLY A 507 -23.58 30.21 -11.33
C GLY A 507 -24.06 31.63 -11.08
N THR A 508 -25.34 31.86 -11.40
CA THR A 508 -25.98 33.16 -11.19
C THR A 508 -26.75 33.16 -9.89
N LEU A 509 -26.37 34.02 -8.95
CA LEU A 509 -27.16 34.30 -7.76
C LEU A 509 -28.22 35.37 -8.10
N ASN A 510 -29.49 35.02 -7.93
CA ASN A 510 -30.61 35.91 -8.23
C ASN A 510 -31.12 36.57 -6.95
N ILE A 511 -31.10 37.90 -6.89
CA ILE A 511 -31.57 38.67 -5.74
C ILE A 511 -32.76 39.53 -6.18
N GLN A 512 -33.94 39.21 -5.66
CA GLN A 512 -35.16 39.99 -5.86
C GLN A 512 -35.26 41.09 -4.78
N GLY A 513 -34.37 42.08 -4.87
CA GLY A 513 -34.26 43.20 -3.94
C GLY A 513 -33.05 44.09 -4.21
N THR A 514 -32.79 45.04 -3.30
CA THR A 514 -31.58 45.88 -3.31
C THR A 514 -30.41 45.15 -2.64
N MET A 515 -29.20 45.33 -3.20
CA MET A 515 -27.95 44.84 -2.61
C MET A 515 -27.06 46.02 -2.19
N THR A 516 -26.76 46.09 -0.89
CA THR A 516 -25.85 47.09 -0.31
C THR A 516 -24.54 46.45 0.12
N ILE A 517 -23.41 46.97 -0.38
CA ILE A 517 -22.05 46.55 -0.05
C ILE A 517 -21.38 47.68 0.73
N SER A 518 -21.10 47.45 2.02
CA SER A 518 -20.71 48.51 2.96
C SER A 518 -19.41 48.20 3.72
N GLY A 519 -18.41 49.08 3.55
CA GLY A 519 -17.18 49.23 4.33
C GLY A 519 -16.54 47.95 4.86
N GLY A 520 -15.82 47.22 4.00
CA GLY A 520 -15.03 46.03 4.36
C GLY A 520 -15.67 44.71 3.94
N ALA A 521 -16.71 44.74 3.11
CA ALA A 521 -17.35 43.55 2.56
C ALA A 521 -16.50 42.92 1.43
N ILE A 522 -16.73 41.62 1.18
CA ILE A 522 -16.02 40.83 0.17
C ILE A 522 -17.03 40.25 -0.83
N LEU A 523 -16.79 40.48 -2.11
CA LEU A 523 -17.47 39.79 -3.20
C LEU A 523 -16.50 38.78 -3.81
N ILE A 524 -16.89 37.52 -3.92
CA ILE A 524 -16.08 36.46 -4.53
C ILE A 524 -16.75 36.04 -5.83
N PHE A 525 -15.99 35.96 -6.91
CA PHE A 525 -16.45 35.51 -8.21
C PHE A 525 -15.50 34.44 -8.75
N ASP A 526 -16.01 33.24 -8.97
CA ASP A 526 -15.39 32.22 -9.81
C ASP A 526 -15.67 32.56 -11.28
N LEU A 527 -14.60 32.67 -12.07
CA LEU A 527 -14.70 32.93 -13.50
C LEU A 527 -14.37 31.68 -14.31
N ALA A 528 -15.04 31.58 -15.45
CA ALA A 528 -14.98 30.38 -16.26
C ALA A 528 -13.73 30.37 -17.14
N ASN A 529 -13.05 29.22 -17.17
CA ASN A 529 -12.06 28.92 -18.20
C ASN A 529 -12.76 28.47 -19.50
N ALA A 530 -12.02 28.23 -20.59
CA ALA A 530 -12.60 27.98 -21.92
C ALA A 530 -13.57 26.77 -22.03
N ALA A 531 -13.65 25.89 -21.01
CA ALA A 531 -14.49 24.69 -21.02
C ALA A 531 -15.90 24.89 -20.43
N ASN A 532 -16.17 26.00 -19.73
CA ASN A 532 -17.48 26.34 -19.20
C ASN A 532 -17.83 27.78 -19.62
N PRO A 533 -18.94 28.06 -20.32
CA PRO A 533 -19.22 29.42 -20.80
C PRO A 533 -19.81 30.34 -19.73
N ILE A 534 -20.22 29.80 -18.58
CA ILE A 534 -20.97 30.53 -17.55
C ILE A 534 -19.99 31.00 -16.47
N ASN A 535 -19.90 32.31 -16.24
CA ASN A 535 -19.17 32.89 -15.12
C ASN A 535 -20.10 33.05 -13.92
N ASP A 536 -19.53 33.21 -12.73
CA ASP A 536 -20.33 33.74 -11.64
C ASP A 536 -20.89 35.11 -11.99
N ALA A 537 -22.16 35.28 -11.65
CA ALA A 537 -22.86 36.53 -11.85
C ALA A 537 -23.82 36.77 -10.70
N ILE A 538 -24.03 38.04 -10.38
CA ILE A 538 -25.12 38.47 -9.51
C ILE A 538 -26.12 39.21 -10.39
N VAL A 539 -27.40 38.85 -10.28
CA VAL A 539 -28.50 39.56 -10.94
C VAL A 539 -29.43 40.12 -9.87
N LEU A 540 -29.58 41.44 -9.84
CA LEU A 540 -30.43 42.16 -8.91
C LEU A 540 -31.65 42.74 -9.63
N SER A 541 -32.83 42.67 -9.03
CA SER A 541 -33.99 43.47 -9.49
C SER A 541 -33.94 44.93 -9.03
N GLY A 542 -33.20 45.23 -7.95
CA GLY A 542 -33.09 46.57 -7.33
C GLY A 542 -31.76 47.31 -7.58
N ASP A 543 -31.44 48.24 -6.68
CA ASP A 543 -30.20 49.04 -6.74
C ASP A 543 -28.97 48.23 -6.32
N LEU A 544 -27.81 48.60 -6.88
CA LEU A 544 -26.49 48.21 -6.39
C LEU A 544 -25.87 49.41 -5.65
N VAL A 545 -25.69 49.29 -4.34
CA VAL A 545 -25.12 50.36 -3.50
C VAL A 545 -23.71 49.97 -3.04
N LEU A 546 -22.71 50.77 -3.42
CA LEU A 546 -21.31 50.64 -3.03
C LEU A 546 -20.94 51.76 -2.06
N ASP A 547 -20.63 51.40 -0.81
CA ASP A 547 -20.24 52.33 0.24
C ASP A 547 -18.96 51.85 0.96
N GLY A 548 -18.07 52.78 1.31
CA GLY A 548 -16.77 52.46 1.90
C GLY A 548 -15.82 51.67 0.98
N ALA A 549 -14.72 51.16 1.54
CA ALA A 549 -13.74 50.34 0.81
C ALA A 549 -14.08 48.85 0.97
N ASN A 550 -14.21 48.13 -0.15
CA ASN A 550 -14.61 46.73 -0.23
C ASN A 550 -13.69 45.99 -1.21
N THR A 551 -13.73 44.66 -1.19
CA THR A 551 -12.88 43.82 -2.04
C THR A 551 -13.74 43.02 -3.02
N LEU A 552 -13.33 43.01 -4.29
CA LEU A 552 -13.81 42.05 -5.29
C LEU A 552 -12.68 41.06 -5.57
N LEU A 553 -12.85 39.83 -5.09
CA LEU A 553 -11.92 38.73 -5.25
C LEU A 553 -12.37 37.85 -6.42
N VAL A 554 -11.52 37.69 -7.41
CA VAL A 554 -11.69 36.70 -8.47
C VAL A 554 -10.97 35.44 -8.06
N ASN A 555 -11.70 34.33 -8.03
CA ASN A 555 -11.19 33.03 -7.66
C ASN A 555 -11.13 32.15 -8.92
N GLY A 556 -10.01 31.43 -9.10
CA GLY A 556 -9.71 30.71 -10.35
C GLY A 556 -8.95 31.52 -11.42
N THR A 557 -8.76 30.93 -12.60
CA THR A 557 -8.03 31.54 -13.73
C THR A 557 -8.98 32.09 -14.77
N ALA A 558 -9.07 33.41 -14.86
CA ALA A 558 -9.83 34.06 -15.92
C ALA A 558 -9.00 34.06 -17.22
N PRO A 559 -9.56 33.64 -18.37
CA PRO A 559 -8.83 33.70 -19.62
C PRO A 559 -8.43 35.13 -19.88
N ALA A 560 -7.13 35.30 -20.09
CA ALA A 560 -6.52 36.57 -20.36
C ALA A 560 -7.19 37.19 -21.64
N ASN A 561 -7.40 38.52 -21.70
CA ASN A 561 -8.07 39.29 -22.78
C ASN A 561 -9.61 39.18 -22.83
N ARG A 562 -10.29 38.95 -21.71
CA ARG A 562 -11.76 38.87 -21.65
C ARG A 562 -12.42 40.05 -20.96
N VAL A 563 -13.58 40.47 -21.46
CA VAL A 563 -14.53 41.36 -20.77
C VAL A 563 -15.70 40.52 -20.27
N ILE A 564 -15.91 40.47 -18.96
CA ILE A 564 -16.82 39.53 -18.29
C ILE A 564 -17.87 40.31 -17.48
N PRO A 565 -19.18 40.14 -17.71
CA PRO A 565 -20.22 40.71 -16.84
C PRO A 565 -20.23 39.96 -15.51
N ILE A 566 -20.20 40.69 -14.40
CA ILE A 566 -20.13 40.12 -13.04
C ILE A 566 -21.32 40.55 -12.17
N VAL A 567 -21.86 41.75 -12.38
CA VAL A 567 -23.10 42.17 -11.70
C VAL A 567 -24.02 42.89 -12.68
N GLN A 568 -25.26 42.42 -12.80
CA GLN A 568 -26.35 43.11 -13.48
C GLN A 568 -27.32 43.66 -12.43
N TYR A 569 -27.68 44.94 -12.54
CA TYR A 569 -28.57 45.61 -11.59
C TYR A 569 -29.79 46.20 -12.28
N GLY A 570 -30.99 46.00 -11.71
CA GLY A 570 -32.24 46.54 -12.26
C GLY A 570 -32.43 48.05 -12.04
N GLY A 571 -31.90 48.58 -10.93
CA GLY A 571 -32.02 49.98 -10.53
C GLY A 571 -30.83 50.85 -10.96
N SER A 572 -30.17 51.48 -9.98
CA SER A 572 -29.00 52.35 -10.15
C SER A 572 -27.77 51.78 -9.46
N LEU A 573 -26.59 52.11 -9.99
CA LEU A 573 -25.33 51.99 -9.27
C LEU A 573 -25.13 53.27 -8.45
N LEU A 574 -25.13 53.16 -7.12
CA LEU A 574 -24.85 54.26 -6.20
C LEU A 574 -23.46 54.05 -5.58
N GLY A 575 -22.58 55.05 -5.64
CA GLY A 575 -21.18 54.94 -5.21
C GLY A 575 -20.17 54.89 -6.38
N ALA A 576 -18.90 54.60 -6.10
CA ALA A 576 -17.83 54.60 -7.09
C ALA A 576 -17.14 53.23 -7.20
N LEU A 577 -16.63 52.87 -8.39
CA LEU A 577 -15.89 51.60 -8.57
C LEU A 577 -14.60 51.54 -7.76
N SER A 578 -14.03 52.69 -7.37
CA SER A 578 -12.89 52.77 -6.45
C SER A 578 -13.20 52.24 -5.05
N SER A 579 -14.48 52.07 -4.70
CA SER A 579 -14.91 51.36 -3.51
C SER A 579 -14.71 49.85 -3.59
N LEU A 580 -14.29 49.31 -4.75
CA LEU A 580 -13.97 47.90 -4.95
C LEU A 580 -12.49 47.74 -5.34
N THR A 581 -11.72 47.10 -4.47
CA THR A 581 -10.34 46.69 -4.76
C THR A 581 -10.36 45.31 -5.42
N LEU A 582 -9.81 45.20 -6.63
CA LEU A 582 -9.73 43.94 -7.37
C LEU A 582 -8.56 43.08 -6.85
N SER A 583 -8.82 41.80 -6.61
CA SER A 583 -7.84 40.81 -6.11
C SER A 583 -8.02 39.47 -6.83
N GLY A 584 -6.97 38.66 -6.96
CA GLY A 584 -7.03 37.31 -7.56
C GLY A 584 -6.98 37.24 -9.11
N VAL A 585 -6.98 38.37 -9.81
CA VAL A 585 -6.76 38.46 -11.27
C VAL A 585 -6.05 39.76 -11.65
N THR A 586 -5.29 39.76 -12.74
CA THR A 586 -4.71 41.00 -13.33
C THR A 586 -5.68 41.60 -14.35
N GLY A 587 -6.22 42.78 -14.03
CA GLY A 587 -7.27 43.42 -14.82
C GLY A 587 -7.77 44.73 -14.22
N TYR A 588 -8.93 45.23 -14.68
CA TYR A 588 -9.61 46.39 -14.10
C TYR A 588 -11.15 46.24 -14.18
N LEU A 589 -11.87 46.92 -13.29
CA LEU A 589 -13.34 46.98 -13.31
C LEU A 589 -13.83 48.13 -14.20
N SER A 590 -14.90 47.90 -14.94
CA SER A 590 -15.55 48.93 -15.76
C SER A 590 -17.07 48.81 -15.65
N ASN A 591 -17.78 49.93 -15.68
CA ASN A 591 -19.24 49.96 -15.60
C ASN A 591 -19.82 50.43 -16.94
N ASN A 592 -20.90 49.77 -17.39
CA ASN A 592 -21.74 50.26 -18.48
C ASN A 592 -23.10 50.70 -17.91
N PRO A 593 -23.31 51.99 -17.62
CA PRO A 593 -24.56 52.48 -17.03
C PRO A 593 -25.80 52.26 -17.91
N SER A 594 -25.63 52.18 -19.23
CA SER A 594 -26.73 51.98 -20.18
C SER A 594 -27.20 50.52 -20.20
N ALA A 595 -26.25 49.59 -20.16
CA ALA A 595 -26.51 48.15 -20.04
C ALA A 595 -26.78 47.70 -18.59
N LYS A 596 -26.67 48.63 -17.61
CA LYS A 596 -26.86 48.38 -16.18
C LYS A 596 -26.03 47.19 -15.67
N THR A 597 -24.79 47.12 -16.12
CA THR A 597 -23.91 45.97 -15.92
C THR A 597 -22.49 46.42 -15.55
N LEU A 598 -21.99 45.84 -14.47
CA LEU A 598 -20.59 45.91 -14.05
C LEU A 598 -19.80 44.79 -14.74
N TYR A 599 -18.66 45.15 -15.36
CA TYR A 599 -17.76 44.24 -16.06
C TYR A 599 -16.38 44.18 -15.40
N LEU A 600 -15.78 43.00 -15.41
CA LEU A 600 -14.35 42.78 -15.22
C LEU A 600 -13.65 42.70 -16.59
N VAL A 601 -12.57 43.45 -16.75
CA VAL A 601 -11.67 43.33 -17.90
C VAL A 601 -10.39 42.64 -17.48
N VAL A 602 -10.16 41.43 -18.00
CA VAL A 602 -8.95 40.62 -17.82
C VAL A 602 -7.98 40.94 -18.97
N ALA A 603 -6.76 41.40 -18.70
CA ALA A 603 -5.73 41.62 -19.75
C ALA A 603 -5.22 40.27 -20.34
N GLY A 604 -4.72 40.12 -21.59
CA GLY A 604 -4.22 38.80 -22.04
C GLY A 604 -3.87 38.29 -23.46
N ALA A 605 -4.42 37.09 -23.77
CA ALA A 605 -4.40 36.06 -24.86
C ALA A 605 -3.28 35.96 -25.93
N GLY A 606 -2.74 34.76 -26.12
CA GLY A 606 -1.95 34.39 -27.31
C GLY A 606 -2.63 33.33 -28.19
N ARG A 607 -2.15 33.21 -29.43
CA ARG A 607 -2.46 32.24 -30.50
C ARG A 607 -2.65 30.76 -30.08
N GLU A 608 -3.23 29.94 -30.97
CA GLU A 608 -3.29 28.47 -30.78
C GLU A 608 -1.88 27.88 -30.53
N PRO A 609 -1.78 26.79 -29.74
CA PRO A 609 -0.56 26.04 -29.58
C PRO A 609 0.11 25.74 -30.93
N ALA A 610 1.35 26.17 -31.08
CA ALA A 610 2.12 26.00 -32.30
C ALA A 610 3.55 25.56 -31.98
N THR A 611 4.34 25.30 -33.01
CA THR A 611 5.78 25.12 -32.84
C THR A 611 6.45 26.48 -32.89
N VAL A 612 7.13 26.86 -31.81
CA VAL A 612 7.88 28.10 -31.72
C VAL A 612 9.35 27.86 -31.45
N ARG A 613 10.20 28.70 -32.05
CA ARG A 613 11.66 28.56 -32.02
C ARG A 613 12.27 29.65 -31.15
N TRP A 614 13.12 29.28 -30.22
CA TRP A 614 13.80 30.21 -29.34
C TRP A 614 14.79 31.07 -30.13
N VAL A 615 14.71 32.38 -29.95
CA VAL A 615 15.73 33.33 -30.42
C VAL A 615 16.32 34.15 -29.28
N GLY A 616 15.58 34.31 -28.17
CA GLY A 616 16.00 35.07 -27.00
C GLY A 616 16.11 36.58 -27.26
N ASN A 617 16.48 37.32 -26.22
CA ASN A 617 16.75 38.75 -26.27
C ASN A 617 17.93 39.08 -25.33
N PRO A 618 19.00 39.75 -25.82
CA PRO A 618 20.19 40.06 -25.02
C PRO A 618 19.93 40.82 -23.70
N ALA A 619 18.80 41.53 -23.59
CA ALA A 619 18.42 42.24 -22.38
C ALA A 619 17.61 41.41 -21.37
N ASN A 620 16.93 40.34 -21.82
CA ASN A 620 16.03 39.54 -20.99
C ASN A 620 15.78 38.15 -21.62
N ASN A 621 16.70 37.19 -21.42
CA ASN A 621 16.64 35.83 -21.96
C ASN A 621 15.69 34.91 -21.17
N VAL A 622 14.43 35.33 -21.11
CA VAL A 622 13.39 34.72 -20.29
C VAL A 622 12.43 33.86 -21.12
N TRP A 623 12.16 32.65 -20.66
CA TRP A 623 11.05 31.81 -21.12
C TRP A 623 9.89 31.95 -20.13
N ASP A 624 8.99 32.88 -20.45
CA ASP A 624 7.76 33.14 -19.72
C ASP A 624 6.52 32.88 -20.61
N VAL A 625 5.33 32.95 -20.01
CA VAL A 625 4.07 32.67 -20.70
C VAL A 625 3.37 34.00 -21.01
N GLY A 626 3.14 34.26 -22.30
CA GLY A 626 2.28 35.33 -22.77
C GLY A 626 2.90 36.73 -22.75
N THR A 627 4.13 36.91 -22.27
CA THR A 627 4.74 38.23 -22.04
C THR A 627 5.93 38.54 -22.94
N SER A 628 7.01 37.75 -22.90
CA SER A 628 8.24 38.08 -23.64
C SER A 628 8.21 37.55 -25.07
N THR A 629 8.52 38.42 -26.03
CA THR A 629 8.60 38.09 -27.47
C THR A 629 9.95 37.48 -27.85
N ASN A 630 10.36 36.43 -27.14
CA ASN A 630 11.66 35.77 -27.30
C ASN A 630 11.65 34.57 -28.26
N TRP A 631 10.53 34.38 -28.96
CA TRP A 631 10.26 33.23 -29.80
C TRP A 631 9.94 33.65 -31.23
N LEU A 632 10.17 32.76 -32.18
CA LEU A 632 9.70 32.90 -33.56
C LEU A 632 8.56 31.92 -33.85
N LEU A 633 7.52 32.44 -34.49
CA LEU A 633 6.52 31.65 -35.19
C LEU A 633 6.43 32.16 -36.63
N ASN A 634 6.69 31.29 -37.62
CA ASN A 634 6.71 31.66 -39.05
C ASN A 634 7.58 32.91 -39.31
N ASP A 635 8.80 32.92 -38.75
CA ASP A 635 9.79 34.01 -38.82
C ASP A 635 9.34 35.37 -38.25
N ARG A 636 8.22 35.40 -37.51
CA ARG A 636 7.77 36.56 -36.75
C ARG A 636 8.07 36.40 -35.26
N LEU A 637 8.59 37.45 -34.62
CA LEU A 637 8.72 37.52 -33.15
C LEU A 637 7.36 37.33 -32.48
N GLU A 638 7.36 36.54 -31.43
CA GLU A 638 6.16 36.06 -30.77
C GLU A 638 6.43 35.67 -29.32
N ASN A 639 5.36 35.65 -28.50
CA ASN A 639 5.40 35.10 -27.16
C ASN A 639 5.22 33.57 -27.14
N PHE A 640 5.72 32.94 -26.08
CA PHE A 640 5.43 31.54 -25.79
C PHE A 640 4.11 31.40 -25.04
N LEU A 641 3.37 30.34 -25.33
CA LEU A 641 2.10 29.99 -24.71
C LEU A 641 2.12 28.54 -24.25
N ASN A 642 1.39 28.28 -23.17
CA ASN A 642 1.19 26.91 -22.71
C ASN A 642 0.50 26.08 -23.81
N GLY A 643 0.99 24.87 -24.04
CA GLY A 643 0.62 24.01 -25.15
C GLY A 643 1.58 24.07 -26.34
N ASP A 644 2.44 25.09 -26.46
CA ASP A 644 3.38 25.17 -27.57
C ASP A 644 4.42 24.06 -27.59
N THR A 645 4.90 23.71 -28.78
CA THR A 645 6.18 23.00 -28.91
C THR A 645 7.31 24.02 -28.90
N ALA A 646 8.13 24.01 -27.85
CA ALA A 646 9.29 24.87 -27.70
C ALA A 646 10.52 24.22 -28.36
N VAL A 647 11.09 24.87 -29.39
CA VAL A 647 12.26 24.40 -30.11
C VAL A 647 13.46 25.30 -29.81
N PHE A 648 14.55 24.69 -29.37
CA PHE A 648 15.84 25.32 -29.14
C PHE A 648 16.84 24.75 -30.13
N ASP A 649 17.17 25.54 -31.16
CA ASP A 649 18.09 25.15 -32.23
C ASP A 649 19.23 26.17 -32.38
N ASP A 650 19.99 26.10 -33.48
CA ASP A 650 21.15 26.97 -33.71
C ASP A 650 20.80 28.47 -33.73
N LEU A 651 19.53 28.87 -33.98
CA LEU A 651 19.13 30.28 -34.03
C LEU A 651 19.26 31.00 -32.69
N GLY A 652 18.99 30.30 -31.59
CA GLY A 652 19.00 30.90 -30.25
C GLY A 652 20.35 30.84 -29.54
N LEU A 653 21.42 30.35 -30.19
CA LEU A 653 22.72 30.12 -29.54
C LEU A 653 23.41 31.39 -29.03
N ALA A 654 23.10 32.55 -29.61
CA ALA A 654 23.56 33.83 -29.07
C ALA A 654 22.96 34.13 -27.68
N ASN A 655 21.87 33.45 -27.32
CA ASN A 655 21.06 33.59 -26.12
C ASN A 655 20.86 32.22 -25.44
N SER A 656 21.97 31.50 -25.22
CA SER A 656 22.00 30.10 -24.80
C SER A 656 21.69 29.84 -23.32
N VAL A 657 21.62 30.87 -22.49
CA VAL A 657 21.20 30.75 -21.08
C VAL A 657 19.77 31.24 -20.97
N ILE A 658 18.84 30.34 -20.65
CA ILE A 658 17.41 30.61 -20.57
C ILE A 658 16.99 30.62 -19.10
N GLU A 659 16.37 31.72 -18.69
CA GLU A 659 15.73 31.85 -17.39
C GLU A 659 14.24 31.50 -17.48
N ILE A 660 13.79 30.55 -16.66
CA ILE A 660 12.38 30.18 -16.50
C ILE A 660 11.92 30.76 -15.15
N PRO A 661 11.28 31.94 -15.10
CA PRO A 661 10.95 32.63 -13.86
C PRO A 661 9.68 32.09 -13.18
N GLY A 662 8.81 31.42 -13.95
CA GLY A 662 7.56 30.80 -13.48
C GLY A 662 7.24 29.53 -14.28
N PRO A 663 6.21 28.76 -13.91
CA PRO A 663 5.90 27.50 -14.60
C PRO A 663 5.48 27.73 -16.06
N VAL A 664 6.07 26.95 -16.97
CA VAL A 664 5.73 26.88 -18.40
C VAL A 664 5.24 25.48 -18.73
N LEU A 665 4.20 25.35 -19.55
CA LEU A 665 3.55 24.07 -19.85
C LEU A 665 3.59 23.76 -21.36
N PRO A 666 4.76 23.54 -21.98
CA PRO A 666 4.85 23.21 -23.41
C PRO A 666 4.22 21.84 -23.70
N ALA A 667 3.70 21.60 -24.90
CA ALA A 667 3.34 20.24 -25.33
C ALA A 667 4.58 19.36 -25.54
N LYS A 668 5.68 19.96 -26.02
CA LYS A 668 6.96 19.28 -26.24
C LYS A 668 8.10 20.29 -26.19
N VAL A 669 9.24 19.88 -25.67
CA VAL A 669 10.48 20.64 -25.68
C VAL A 669 11.47 19.90 -26.57
N ILE A 670 11.95 20.56 -27.63
CA ILE A 670 12.94 20.03 -28.55
C ILE A 670 14.21 20.85 -28.40
N VAL A 671 15.33 20.19 -28.13
CA VAL A 671 16.65 20.81 -28.18
C VAL A 671 17.45 20.12 -29.27
N ASP A 672 17.61 20.80 -30.41
CA ASP A 672 18.20 20.29 -31.64
C ASP A 672 19.27 21.25 -32.16
N THR A 673 20.45 21.18 -31.53
CA THR A 673 21.58 22.04 -31.86
C THR A 673 22.91 21.35 -31.56
N ALA A 674 23.95 21.74 -32.30
CA ALA A 674 25.33 21.37 -31.99
C ALA A 674 25.93 22.24 -30.85
N GLY A 675 25.35 23.40 -30.56
CA GLY A 675 25.73 24.29 -29.47
C GLY A 675 25.06 23.93 -28.13
N ASN A 676 25.38 24.68 -27.08
CA ASN A 676 24.92 24.36 -25.73
C ASN A 676 23.77 25.28 -25.30
N TYR A 677 22.87 24.76 -24.47
CA TYR A 677 21.80 25.51 -23.81
C TYR A 677 21.79 25.22 -22.31
N ASP A 678 21.53 26.24 -21.49
CA ASP A 678 21.40 26.13 -20.03
C ASP A 678 20.04 26.64 -19.58
N PHE A 679 19.20 25.76 -19.01
CA PHE A 679 17.92 26.13 -18.41
C PHE A 679 18.10 26.38 -16.91
N THR A 680 17.70 27.58 -16.49
CA THR A 680 17.85 28.13 -15.14
C THR A 680 16.56 28.80 -14.66
N GLY A 681 16.54 29.36 -13.45
CA GLY A 681 15.40 30.09 -12.90
C GLY A 681 14.62 29.31 -11.83
N ALA A 682 13.69 30.00 -11.17
CA ALA A 682 12.89 29.44 -10.07
C ALA A 682 11.62 28.69 -10.55
N GLY A 683 11.26 28.84 -11.83
CA GLY A 683 10.13 28.17 -12.46
C GLY A 683 10.40 26.72 -12.84
N ALA A 684 9.45 26.14 -13.57
CA ALA A 684 9.46 24.72 -13.93
C ALA A 684 8.86 24.49 -15.31
N ILE A 685 9.40 23.52 -16.06
CA ILE A 685 8.72 22.92 -17.20
C ILE A 685 7.72 21.90 -16.65
N GLY A 686 6.43 22.11 -16.89
CA GLY A 686 5.34 21.24 -16.44
C GLY A 686 4.51 20.70 -17.60
N GLY A 687 3.48 19.91 -17.25
CA GLY A 687 2.54 19.30 -18.19
C GLY A 687 2.58 17.77 -18.14
N THR A 688 1.41 17.13 -18.04
CA THR A 688 1.32 15.68 -17.74
C THR A 688 1.86 14.80 -18.87
N THR A 689 1.79 15.26 -20.12
CA THR A 689 2.24 14.52 -21.31
C THR A 689 3.44 15.17 -22.00
N THR A 690 3.98 16.25 -21.44
CA THR A 690 5.06 17.03 -22.03
C THR A 690 6.33 16.18 -22.18
N GLU A 691 6.80 16.04 -23.42
CA GLU A 691 8.03 15.33 -23.77
C GLU A 691 9.21 16.29 -23.85
N LEU A 692 10.37 15.91 -23.30
CA LEU A 692 11.66 16.56 -23.56
C LEU A 692 12.46 15.70 -24.54
N PHE A 693 12.78 16.23 -25.72
CA PHE A 693 13.55 15.57 -26.76
C PHE A 693 14.85 16.31 -27.05
N LYS A 694 15.97 15.74 -26.60
CA LYS A 694 17.33 16.24 -26.87
C LYS A 694 17.96 15.43 -28.00
N THR A 695 18.35 16.10 -29.08
CA THR A 695 19.03 15.52 -30.25
C THR A 695 20.26 16.36 -30.62
N ASN A 696 21.02 15.92 -31.63
CA ASN A 696 22.24 16.59 -32.11
C ASN A 696 23.37 16.66 -31.06
N SER A 697 24.56 17.13 -31.38
CA SER A 697 25.77 16.95 -30.57
C SER A 697 25.88 17.86 -29.33
N GLY A 698 25.07 18.91 -29.23
CA GLY A 698 25.18 19.92 -28.17
C GLY A 698 24.87 19.41 -26.75
N LYS A 699 25.20 20.22 -25.74
CA LYS A 699 24.86 19.97 -24.33
C LYS A 699 23.67 20.81 -23.88
N LEU A 700 22.65 20.17 -23.30
CA LEU A 700 21.58 20.81 -22.55
C LEU A 700 21.84 20.66 -21.05
N THR A 701 22.04 21.73 -20.31
CA THR A 701 22.07 21.71 -18.85
C THR A 701 20.69 22.12 -18.31
N ILE A 702 20.15 21.36 -17.36
CA ILE A 702 18.90 21.73 -16.70
C ILE A 702 19.14 21.84 -15.20
N ASN A 703 18.98 23.05 -14.67
CA ASN A 703 19.13 23.34 -13.24
C ASN A 703 17.78 23.57 -12.53
N THR A 704 16.67 23.58 -13.27
CA THR A 704 15.31 23.78 -12.75
C THR A 704 14.71 22.50 -12.18
N THR A 705 13.72 22.65 -11.29
CA THR A 705 12.91 21.55 -10.76
C THR A 705 11.68 21.35 -11.65
N ASN A 706 11.72 20.42 -12.60
CA ASN A 706 10.65 20.25 -13.58
C ASN A 706 9.59 19.23 -13.13
N THR A 707 8.34 19.49 -13.53
CA THR A 707 7.14 18.74 -13.13
C THR A 707 6.41 18.14 -14.34
N TYR A 708 7.03 18.08 -15.52
CA TYR A 708 6.42 17.38 -16.65
C TYR A 708 6.37 15.86 -16.41
N GLY A 709 5.29 15.23 -16.87
CA GLY A 709 5.02 13.79 -16.69
C GLY A 709 5.38 12.92 -17.91
N GLY A 710 5.63 13.52 -19.08
CA GLY A 710 6.02 12.81 -20.29
C GLY A 710 7.49 12.39 -20.33
N ALA A 711 7.87 11.69 -21.40
CA ALA A 711 9.19 11.08 -21.52
C ALA A 711 10.32 12.11 -21.69
N THR A 712 11.48 11.83 -21.11
CA THR A 712 12.75 12.47 -21.45
C THR A 712 13.53 11.55 -22.39
N LYS A 713 13.77 12.02 -23.62
CA LYS A 713 14.44 11.29 -24.69
C LYS A 713 15.74 11.99 -25.08
N ILE A 714 16.85 11.27 -25.01
CA ILE A 714 18.19 11.78 -25.33
C ILE A 714 18.72 10.98 -26.53
N ALA A 715 18.44 11.47 -27.74
CA ALA A 715 18.86 10.85 -29.00
C ALA A 715 20.27 11.29 -29.45
N GLY A 716 20.79 12.40 -28.93
CA GLY A 716 22.13 12.87 -29.25
C GLY A 716 22.66 13.90 -28.26
N GLY A 717 23.99 14.04 -28.21
CA GLY A 717 24.67 15.02 -27.37
C GLY A 717 24.56 14.69 -25.88
N VAL A 718 24.55 15.72 -25.02
CA VAL A 718 24.57 15.56 -23.57
C VAL A 718 23.36 16.25 -22.93
N LEU A 719 22.66 15.55 -22.04
CA LEU A 719 21.77 16.15 -21.04
C LEU A 719 22.50 16.16 -19.69
N SER A 720 22.76 17.33 -19.14
CA SER A 720 23.50 17.51 -17.89
C SER A 720 22.56 17.96 -16.77
N VAL A 721 22.56 17.24 -15.65
CA VAL A 721 21.67 17.52 -14.51
C VAL A 721 22.40 17.43 -13.17
N PRO A 722 22.18 18.39 -12.24
CA PRO A 722 22.84 18.41 -10.94
C PRO A 722 22.20 17.50 -9.90
N TRP A 723 21.00 16.99 -10.16
CA TRP A 723 20.32 16.03 -9.29
C TRP A 723 19.21 15.31 -10.09
N ILE A 724 18.78 14.15 -9.61
CA ILE A 724 17.67 13.36 -10.16
C ILE A 724 16.91 12.78 -8.97
N ALA A 725 15.58 12.74 -9.03
CA ALA A 725 14.73 12.13 -8.01
C ALA A 725 14.09 10.84 -8.53
N ASN A 726 13.44 10.09 -7.64
CA ASN A 726 12.63 8.92 -7.99
C ASN A 726 11.51 9.26 -9.00
N GLY A 727 10.93 8.24 -9.63
CA GLY A 727 9.73 8.37 -10.44
C GLY A 727 8.60 9.02 -9.62
N ASN A 728 7.72 9.76 -10.30
CA ASN A 728 6.66 10.54 -9.67
C ASN A 728 7.14 11.66 -8.72
N GLN A 729 8.42 12.02 -8.74
CA GLN A 729 8.98 13.15 -7.99
C GLN A 729 9.61 14.17 -8.95
N PRO A 730 9.34 15.49 -8.78
CA PRO A 730 9.94 16.54 -9.61
C PRO A 730 11.46 16.48 -9.64
N SER A 731 12.05 16.69 -10.82
CA SER A 731 13.50 16.72 -11.03
C SER A 731 13.84 17.46 -12.31
N PRO A 732 15.13 17.73 -12.61
CA PRO A 732 15.52 18.33 -13.89
C PRO A 732 14.98 17.57 -15.11
N ILE A 733 14.82 16.24 -14.99
CA ILE A 733 14.24 15.37 -16.02
C ILE A 733 12.75 15.07 -15.81
N GLY A 734 12.02 15.95 -15.12
CA GLY A 734 10.58 15.82 -14.88
C GLY A 734 10.22 14.88 -13.73
N GLN A 735 8.90 14.65 -13.59
CA GLN A 735 8.26 13.81 -12.57
C GLN A 735 7.53 12.58 -13.15
N SER A 736 7.91 12.13 -14.34
CA SER A 736 7.36 10.92 -14.97
C SER A 736 7.44 9.69 -14.04
N THR A 737 6.60 8.68 -14.29
CA THR A 737 6.66 7.42 -13.54
C THR A 737 8.01 6.72 -13.75
N ALA A 738 8.32 5.74 -12.91
CA ALA A 738 9.55 4.93 -13.01
C ALA A 738 9.61 3.99 -14.23
N ASP A 739 8.61 4.00 -15.11
CA ASP A 739 8.58 3.18 -16.33
C ASP A 739 9.81 3.47 -17.23
N PRO A 740 10.55 2.43 -17.69
CA PRO A 740 11.68 2.59 -18.61
C PRO A 740 11.39 3.41 -19.87
N GLN A 741 10.14 3.46 -20.34
CA GLN A 741 9.76 4.26 -21.49
C GLN A 741 9.83 5.77 -21.24
N ASN A 742 9.92 6.21 -19.98
CA ASN A 742 9.95 7.64 -19.64
C ASN A 742 11.35 8.25 -19.60
N LEU A 743 12.41 7.45 -19.59
CA LEU A 743 13.77 7.94 -19.74
C LEU A 743 14.49 7.10 -20.79
N GLN A 744 14.70 7.67 -21.98
CA GLN A 744 15.24 6.94 -23.13
C GLN A 744 16.59 7.53 -23.54
N LEU A 745 17.64 6.70 -23.50
CA LEU A 745 18.97 7.03 -23.99
C LEU A 745 19.14 6.41 -25.38
N LEU A 746 18.79 7.16 -26.42
CA LEU A 746 18.67 6.68 -27.80
C LEU A 746 19.94 6.95 -28.64
N GLY A 747 21.10 7.06 -27.99
CA GLY A 747 22.38 7.46 -28.61
C GLY A 747 23.06 8.64 -27.89
N GLY A 748 22.32 9.36 -27.05
CA GLY A 748 22.85 10.46 -26.25
C GLY A 748 23.34 10.07 -24.85
N LYS A 749 23.89 11.06 -24.16
CA LYS A 749 24.51 10.94 -22.83
C LYS A 749 23.73 11.66 -21.74
N LEU A 750 23.49 10.96 -20.63
CA LEU A 750 23.06 11.57 -19.37
C LEU A 750 24.29 11.86 -18.51
N GLN A 751 24.60 13.15 -18.30
CA GLN A 751 25.69 13.60 -17.44
C GLN A 751 25.13 14.03 -16.08
N TYR A 752 25.54 13.32 -15.02
CA TYR A 752 25.14 13.57 -13.64
C TYR A 752 26.26 14.30 -12.88
N THR A 753 25.99 15.52 -12.40
CA THR A 753 26.99 16.37 -11.73
C THR A 753 26.78 16.49 -10.22
N GLY A 754 25.76 15.82 -9.67
CA GLY A 754 25.33 15.93 -8.28
C GLY A 754 26.14 15.19 -7.23
N ALA A 755 25.59 15.18 -6.01
CA ALA A 755 26.05 14.35 -4.89
C ALA A 755 25.57 12.89 -5.04
N SER A 756 25.96 12.00 -4.13
CA SER A 756 25.47 10.61 -4.18
C SER A 756 23.94 10.53 -4.01
N VAL A 757 23.27 9.77 -4.88
CA VAL A 757 21.82 9.54 -4.84
C VAL A 757 21.48 8.14 -5.31
N ALA A 758 20.36 7.59 -4.85
CA ALA A 758 19.74 6.39 -5.39
C ALA A 758 18.40 6.73 -6.03
N ILE A 759 18.16 6.21 -7.23
CA ILE A 759 16.94 6.45 -8.00
C ILE A 759 16.32 5.17 -8.52
N ASP A 760 14.99 5.11 -8.52
CA ASP A 760 14.18 3.99 -9.05
C ASP A 760 13.80 4.15 -10.54
N ARG A 761 14.27 5.22 -11.20
CA ARG A 761 13.96 5.53 -12.61
C ARG A 761 14.42 4.39 -13.53
N GLY A 762 13.47 3.74 -14.20
CA GLY A 762 13.78 2.84 -15.31
C GLY A 762 14.32 3.60 -16.52
N MET A 763 15.07 2.92 -17.38
CA MET A 763 15.62 3.50 -18.61
C MET A 763 15.55 2.54 -19.80
N THR A 764 15.29 3.07 -20.99
CA THR A 764 15.42 2.34 -22.26
C THR A 764 16.69 2.79 -23.00
N LEU A 765 17.56 1.84 -23.34
CA LEU A 765 18.79 2.03 -24.12
C LEU A 765 18.50 1.73 -25.60
N GLY A 766 18.58 2.75 -26.45
CA GLY A 766 18.32 2.62 -27.89
C GLY A 766 19.48 1.95 -28.65
N PRO A 767 19.30 1.64 -29.95
CA PRO A 767 20.24 0.84 -30.74
C PRO A 767 21.64 1.45 -30.89
N GLN A 768 21.81 2.75 -30.62
CA GLN A 768 23.10 3.44 -30.63
C GLN A 768 23.79 3.44 -29.24
N ASN A 769 23.31 2.61 -28.32
CA ASN A 769 23.68 2.56 -26.90
C ASN A 769 23.26 3.82 -26.12
N GLY A 770 23.09 3.67 -24.81
CA GLY A 770 22.90 4.78 -23.89
C GLY A 770 24.16 5.06 -23.09
N GLN A 771 24.50 6.33 -22.90
CA GLN A 771 25.70 6.73 -22.15
C GLN A 771 25.32 7.42 -20.83
N ILE A 772 26.00 7.06 -19.75
CA ILE A 772 25.83 7.69 -18.43
C ILE A 772 27.20 8.11 -17.91
N GLU A 773 27.34 9.38 -17.57
CA GLU A 773 28.55 9.97 -17.03
C GLU A 773 28.32 10.51 -15.62
N VAL A 774 29.07 10.00 -14.63
CA VAL A 774 29.04 10.53 -13.25
C VAL A 774 30.28 11.41 -13.05
N VAL A 775 30.09 12.73 -13.05
CA VAL A 775 31.21 13.68 -13.12
C VAL A 775 31.94 13.84 -11.79
N ASN A 776 31.20 13.88 -10.68
CA ASN A 776 31.78 14.10 -9.35
C ASN A 776 32.46 12.83 -8.83
N SER A 777 33.78 12.90 -8.62
CA SER A 777 34.61 11.77 -8.20
C SER A 777 34.19 11.13 -6.88
N ASN A 778 33.54 11.89 -6.00
CA ASN A 778 33.09 11.44 -4.69
C ASN A 778 31.62 11.00 -4.67
N ALA A 779 30.92 11.09 -5.81
CA ALA A 779 29.51 10.76 -5.91
C ALA A 779 29.30 9.32 -6.43
N THR A 780 28.24 8.69 -5.94
CA THR A 780 27.68 7.46 -6.51
C THR A 780 26.25 7.73 -6.97
N LEU A 781 25.99 7.56 -8.27
CA LEU A 781 24.63 7.46 -8.81
C LEU A 781 24.20 5.99 -8.77
N THR A 782 23.23 5.65 -7.92
CA THR A 782 22.69 4.30 -7.82
C THR A 782 21.41 4.18 -8.63
N LEU A 783 21.36 3.21 -9.54
CA LEU A 783 20.19 2.87 -10.34
C LEU A 783 19.54 1.59 -9.80
N ASP A 784 18.40 1.77 -9.14
CA ASP A 784 17.51 0.69 -8.68
C ASP A 784 16.43 0.36 -9.72
N GLY A 785 16.16 1.27 -10.66
CA GLY A 785 15.22 1.08 -11.77
C GLY A 785 15.70 0.06 -12.81
N LEU A 786 14.76 -0.43 -13.63
CA LEU A 786 15.01 -1.41 -14.69
C LEU A 786 15.64 -0.75 -15.93
N LEU A 787 16.77 -1.28 -16.42
CA LEU A 787 17.36 -0.92 -17.71
C LEU A 787 16.97 -1.96 -18.77
N THR A 788 16.41 -1.49 -19.89
CA THR A 788 15.89 -2.32 -21.01
C THR A 788 16.38 -1.78 -22.36
N GLY A 789 16.08 -2.45 -23.46
CA GLY A 789 16.25 -1.93 -24.83
C GLY A 789 17.21 -2.72 -25.71
N GLU A 790 17.29 -2.37 -26.99
CA GLU A 790 18.10 -3.07 -28.00
C GLU A 790 19.60 -2.77 -27.89
N GLY A 791 19.98 -1.62 -27.30
CA GLY A 791 21.37 -1.19 -27.18
C GLY A 791 22.06 -1.63 -25.88
N GLY A 792 23.31 -1.19 -25.74
CA GLY A 792 24.16 -1.37 -24.57
C GLY A 792 24.28 -0.12 -23.70
N LEU A 793 25.00 -0.25 -22.59
CA LEU A 793 25.27 0.82 -21.62
C LEU A 793 26.74 1.24 -21.72
N VAL A 794 27.02 2.54 -21.83
CA VAL A 794 28.37 3.10 -21.71
C VAL A 794 28.47 3.89 -20.41
N VAL A 795 29.45 3.54 -19.58
CA VAL A 795 29.69 4.15 -18.26
C VAL A 795 30.95 5.01 -18.34
N GLU A 796 30.82 6.30 -18.03
CA GLU A 796 31.88 7.31 -18.08
C GLU A 796 31.92 8.16 -16.80
N GLY A 797 32.95 9.00 -16.68
CA GLY A 797 33.10 9.96 -15.58
C GLY A 797 33.99 9.45 -14.43
N THR A 798 34.37 10.39 -13.55
CA THR A 798 35.30 10.12 -12.44
C THR A 798 34.60 9.57 -11.19
N GLY A 799 33.27 9.72 -11.10
CA GLY A 799 32.45 9.15 -10.04
C GLY A 799 32.05 7.69 -10.32
N THR A 800 31.16 7.16 -9.47
CA THR A 800 30.69 5.77 -9.57
C THR A 800 29.25 5.69 -10.07
N LEU A 801 29.00 4.90 -11.12
CA LEU A 801 27.67 4.41 -11.44
C LEU A 801 27.47 3.07 -10.73
N ARG A 802 26.43 2.94 -9.88
CA ARG A 802 26.10 1.69 -9.20
C ARG A 802 24.82 1.09 -9.81
N LEU A 803 24.91 -0.13 -10.33
CA LEU A 803 23.76 -0.90 -10.82
C LEU A 803 23.30 -1.89 -9.76
N ASN A 804 22.08 -1.71 -9.28
CA ASN A 804 21.52 -2.49 -8.17
C ASN A 804 20.25 -3.27 -8.54
N ASN A 805 19.85 -3.31 -9.81
CA ASN A 805 18.72 -4.10 -10.29
C ASN A 805 19.18 -5.35 -11.05
N ALA A 806 18.99 -6.54 -10.49
CA ALA A 806 19.34 -7.81 -11.15
C ALA A 806 18.49 -8.14 -12.40
N GLY A 807 17.36 -7.45 -12.60
CA GLY A 807 16.43 -7.68 -13.71
C GLY A 807 16.80 -6.98 -15.01
N ASN A 808 17.90 -6.23 -15.05
CA ASN A 808 18.34 -5.50 -16.25
C ASN A 808 18.45 -6.41 -17.48
N SER A 809 17.81 -6.00 -18.58
CA SER A 809 17.53 -6.85 -19.75
C SER A 809 17.83 -6.20 -21.10
N TYR A 810 18.61 -5.12 -21.13
CA TYR A 810 19.11 -4.54 -22.38
C TYR A 810 19.99 -5.53 -23.15
N ALA A 811 20.00 -5.47 -24.48
CA ALA A 811 20.62 -6.49 -25.33
C ALA A 811 22.10 -6.24 -25.70
N GLY A 812 22.56 -4.99 -25.66
CA GLY A 812 23.95 -4.65 -25.99
C GLY A 812 24.94 -4.80 -24.82
N PRO A 813 26.25 -4.62 -25.07
CA PRO A 813 27.29 -4.77 -24.05
C PRO A 813 27.27 -3.63 -23.02
N THR A 814 27.88 -3.87 -21.86
CA THR A 814 28.21 -2.80 -20.90
C THR A 814 29.66 -2.36 -21.10
N THR A 815 29.88 -1.16 -21.64
CA THR A 815 31.21 -0.59 -21.83
C THR A 815 31.59 0.30 -20.65
N VAL A 816 32.71 0.02 -20.00
CA VAL A 816 33.17 0.66 -18.76
C VAL A 816 34.43 1.48 -19.04
N LYS A 817 34.25 2.79 -19.14
CA LYS A 817 35.32 3.80 -19.25
C LYS A 817 35.52 4.59 -17.96
N GLY A 818 34.48 4.69 -17.12
CA GLY A 818 34.51 5.25 -15.76
C GLY A 818 34.50 4.15 -14.69
N THR A 819 33.90 4.40 -13.53
CA THR A 819 33.71 3.38 -12.48
C THR A 819 32.29 2.81 -12.50
N LEU A 820 32.16 1.52 -12.77
CA LEU A 820 30.92 0.76 -12.64
C LEU A 820 30.96 -0.12 -11.39
N ARG A 821 30.01 0.06 -10.47
CA ARG A 821 29.83 -0.81 -9.31
C ARG A 821 28.62 -1.73 -9.48
N VAL A 822 28.83 -3.04 -9.37
CA VAL A 822 27.77 -4.07 -9.43
C VAL A 822 27.54 -4.70 -8.08
N THR A 823 26.29 -4.79 -7.65
CA THR A 823 25.93 -5.24 -6.30
C THR A 823 24.94 -6.39 -6.27
N GLN A 824 24.41 -6.78 -7.43
CA GLN A 824 23.59 -7.96 -7.62
C GLN A 824 24.05 -8.73 -8.85
N ALA A 825 23.87 -10.04 -8.84
CA ALA A 825 24.16 -10.86 -10.02
C ALA A 825 23.24 -10.43 -11.16
N GLY A 826 23.78 -10.24 -12.37
CA GLY A 826 23.01 -9.80 -13.53
C GLY A 826 22.69 -8.31 -13.57
N SER A 827 23.16 -7.47 -12.63
CA SER A 827 22.87 -6.04 -12.67
C SER A 827 23.52 -5.29 -13.84
N ALA A 828 24.59 -5.86 -14.42
CA ALA A 828 25.16 -5.42 -15.69
C ALA A 828 24.59 -6.19 -16.89
N SER A 829 23.33 -6.65 -16.81
CA SER A 829 22.70 -7.65 -17.70
C SER A 829 23.47 -8.99 -17.71
N THR A 830 23.22 -9.85 -18.70
CA THR A 830 24.01 -11.06 -18.97
C THR A 830 24.97 -10.91 -20.15
N ASN A 831 25.03 -9.74 -20.80
CA ASN A 831 25.88 -9.50 -21.97
C ASN A 831 27.33 -9.21 -21.59
N THR A 832 28.22 -9.18 -22.59
CA THR A 832 29.64 -8.87 -22.36
C THR A 832 29.84 -7.51 -21.70
N VAL A 833 30.76 -7.47 -20.73
CA VAL A 833 31.28 -6.25 -20.11
C VAL A 833 32.61 -5.91 -20.76
N VAL A 834 32.66 -4.79 -21.48
CA VAL A 834 33.85 -4.29 -22.15
C VAL A 834 34.56 -3.30 -21.22
N LEU A 835 35.77 -3.62 -20.77
CA LEU A 835 36.60 -2.73 -19.99
C LEU A 835 37.46 -1.87 -20.93
N ASP A 836 37.16 -0.57 -20.99
CA ASP A 836 37.74 0.40 -21.92
C ASP A 836 38.42 1.55 -21.16
N GLY A 837 39.30 1.22 -20.20
CA GLY A 837 40.02 2.20 -19.39
C GLY A 837 39.45 2.43 -17.99
N GLY A 838 38.34 1.77 -17.66
CA GLY A 838 37.59 2.00 -16.43
C GLY A 838 37.84 1.00 -15.29
N VAL A 839 37.02 1.11 -14.25
CA VAL A 839 37.01 0.24 -13.07
C VAL A 839 35.69 -0.50 -12.98
N LEU A 840 35.73 -1.84 -13.03
CA LEU A 840 34.63 -2.70 -12.63
C LEU A 840 34.77 -3.07 -11.16
N TYR A 841 33.92 -2.51 -10.30
CA TYR A 841 33.89 -2.78 -8.87
C TYR A 841 32.78 -3.78 -8.52
N ILE A 842 33.18 -5.02 -8.23
CA ILE A 842 32.27 -6.12 -7.91
C ILE A 842 32.07 -6.17 -6.40
N THR A 843 30.87 -5.83 -5.91
CA THR A 843 30.50 -5.93 -4.49
C THR A 843 29.23 -6.76 -4.31
N LEU A 844 29.23 -7.97 -4.86
CA LEU A 844 28.14 -8.92 -4.70
C LEU A 844 28.09 -9.44 -3.25
N PRO A 845 26.94 -9.96 -2.78
CA PRO A 845 26.86 -10.71 -1.53
C PRO A 845 27.91 -11.84 -1.46
N ALA A 846 28.17 -12.35 -0.26
CA ALA A 846 29.18 -13.39 -0.05
C ALA A 846 28.97 -14.59 -0.98
N ASP A 847 30.06 -14.99 -1.66
CA ASP A 847 30.07 -16.06 -2.65
C ASP A 847 29.16 -15.81 -3.87
N GLY A 848 28.92 -14.54 -4.22
CA GLY A 848 28.16 -14.12 -5.39
C GLY A 848 28.88 -14.38 -6.72
N ASN A 849 28.09 -14.73 -7.74
CA ASN A 849 28.56 -15.01 -9.10
C ASN A 849 28.28 -13.82 -10.02
N PHE A 850 29.32 -13.28 -10.65
CA PHE A 850 29.23 -12.31 -11.73
C PHE A 850 29.16 -13.06 -13.07
N PRO A 851 28.02 -13.05 -13.77
CA PRO A 851 27.78 -13.96 -14.89
C PRO A 851 28.42 -13.53 -16.21
N ASN A 852 28.80 -12.26 -16.33
CA ASN A 852 29.15 -11.65 -17.62
C ASN A 852 30.53 -12.08 -18.12
N ASP A 853 30.64 -12.31 -19.43
CA ASP A 853 31.92 -12.32 -20.13
C ASP A 853 32.58 -10.94 -20.03
N ILE A 854 33.91 -10.89 -19.97
CA ILE A 854 34.68 -9.65 -19.86
C ILE A 854 35.64 -9.55 -21.04
N HIS A 855 35.60 -8.42 -21.75
CA HIS A 855 36.58 -8.08 -22.79
C HIS A 855 37.42 -6.89 -22.35
N VAL A 856 38.74 -7.06 -22.26
CA VAL A 856 39.69 -6.03 -21.84
C VAL A 856 40.21 -5.30 -23.09
N ALA A 857 39.51 -4.24 -23.50
CA ALA A 857 39.83 -3.45 -24.69
C ALA A 857 40.98 -2.45 -24.45
N ARG A 858 41.11 -1.96 -23.22
CA ARG A 858 42.20 -1.08 -22.75
C ARG A 858 42.63 -1.46 -21.34
N GLU A 859 43.79 -0.95 -20.92
CA GLU A 859 44.24 -1.12 -19.53
C GLU A 859 43.14 -0.67 -18.56
N SER A 860 42.68 -1.58 -17.71
CA SER A 860 41.49 -1.39 -16.86
C SER A 860 41.66 -2.10 -15.53
N THR A 861 40.74 -1.86 -14.59
CA THR A 861 40.78 -2.47 -13.25
C THR A 861 39.52 -3.29 -12.97
N ILE A 862 39.70 -4.48 -12.41
CA ILE A 862 38.67 -5.19 -11.64
C ILE A 862 38.99 -5.04 -10.16
N ARG A 863 38.03 -4.55 -9.39
CA ARG A 863 38.11 -4.45 -7.94
C ARG A 863 37.11 -5.39 -7.31
N SER A 864 37.56 -6.24 -6.39
CA SER A 864 36.68 -7.07 -5.57
C SER A 864 36.28 -6.35 -4.28
N GLY A 865 35.05 -6.58 -3.81
CA GLY A 865 34.55 -6.10 -2.54
C GLY A 865 35.14 -6.85 -1.34
N THR A 866 34.57 -6.61 -0.16
CA THR A 866 34.99 -7.22 1.11
C THR A 866 34.47 -8.66 1.31
N ALA A 867 33.91 -9.28 0.27
CA ALA A 867 33.37 -10.63 0.30
C ALA A 867 33.95 -11.44 -0.86
N ASN A 868 33.95 -12.76 -0.73
CA ASN A 868 34.38 -13.64 -1.81
C ASN A 868 33.45 -13.50 -3.02
N ASN A 869 33.99 -13.28 -4.20
CA ASN A 869 33.23 -13.13 -5.44
C ASN A 869 33.80 -14.03 -6.53
N ARG A 870 32.94 -14.43 -7.49
CA ARG A 870 33.31 -15.26 -8.63
C ARG A 870 32.98 -14.56 -9.94
N ILE A 871 33.85 -14.69 -10.94
CA ILE A 871 33.61 -14.27 -12.32
C ILE A 871 33.39 -15.55 -13.13
N ASN A 872 32.18 -15.70 -13.66
CA ASN A 872 31.76 -16.91 -14.36
C ASN A 872 31.91 -16.81 -15.88
N GLY A 873 31.84 -15.61 -16.44
CA GLY A 873 32.08 -15.41 -17.86
C GLY A 873 33.55 -15.53 -18.26
N ALA A 874 33.78 -15.76 -19.54
CA ALA A 874 35.11 -15.81 -20.14
C ALA A 874 35.80 -14.44 -20.08
N ILE A 875 37.14 -14.42 -20.02
CA ILE A 875 37.93 -13.18 -20.13
C ILE A 875 38.75 -13.22 -21.41
N SER A 876 38.69 -12.12 -22.17
CA SER A 876 39.43 -11.94 -23.42
C SER A 876 40.11 -10.58 -23.51
N GLY A 877 41.03 -10.44 -24.46
CA GLY A 877 41.78 -9.19 -24.71
C GLY A 877 43.27 -9.34 -24.44
N SER A 878 44.04 -8.31 -24.77
CA SER A 878 45.51 -8.35 -24.72
C SER A 878 46.12 -7.26 -23.83
N CYS A 879 45.31 -6.38 -23.25
CA CYS A 879 45.79 -5.30 -22.40
C CYS A 879 46.01 -5.75 -20.94
N LYS A 880 46.75 -4.94 -20.18
CA LYS A 880 46.93 -5.14 -18.74
C LYS A 880 45.59 -4.99 -18.00
N LEU A 881 45.29 -5.93 -17.11
CA LEU A 881 44.12 -5.92 -16.24
C LEU A 881 44.60 -5.84 -14.79
N ASN A 882 44.41 -4.68 -14.16
CA ASN A 882 44.69 -4.51 -12.75
C ASN A 882 43.62 -5.27 -11.94
N VAL A 883 44.03 -6.14 -11.02
CA VAL A 883 43.13 -6.96 -10.20
C VAL A 883 43.36 -6.61 -8.73
N GLU A 884 42.41 -5.87 -8.15
CA GLU A 884 42.47 -5.40 -6.77
C GLU A 884 41.66 -6.33 -5.86
N ILE A 885 42.34 -7.11 -5.01
CA ILE A 885 41.74 -8.09 -4.10
C ILE A 885 42.06 -7.71 -2.64
N PRO A 886 41.05 -7.33 -1.82
CA PRO A 886 41.24 -7.00 -0.41
C PRO A 886 41.75 -8.18 0.43
N SER A 887 42.42 -7.85 1.53
CA SER A 887 42.89 -8.84 2.52
C SER A 887 41.75 -9.73 3.01
N GLY A 888 42.04 -11.03 3.17
CA GLY A 888 41.07 -12.02 3.66
C GLY A 888 39.98 -12.42 2.68
N THR A 889 39.99 -11.91 1.44
CA THR A 889 38.98 -12.22 0.42
C THR A 889 39.58 -12.98 -0.77
N VAL A 890 38.70 -13.67 -1.51
CA VAL A 890 39.05 -14.46 -2.68
C VAL A 890 38.25 -13.96 -3.89
N LEU A 891 38.97 -13.60 -4.97
CA LEU A 891 38.37 -13.44 -6.29
C LEU A 891 38.60 -14.72 -7.10
N THR A 892 37.51 -15.37 -7.50
CA THR A 892 37.56 -16.65 -8.20
C THR A 892 37.21 -16.49 -9.68
N PHE A 893 37.97 -17.13 -10.56
CA PHE A 893 37.69 -17.19 -11.99
C PHE A 893 37.19 -18.59 -12.35
N ASN A 894 35.98 -18.66 -12.89
CA ASN A 894 35.36 -19.92 -13.36
C ASN A 894 35.33 -20.02 -14.89
N GLY A 895 35.28 -18.88 -15.60
CA GLY A 895 35.19 -18.83 -17.07
C GLY A 895 36.50 -19.16 -17.79
N ASP A 896 36.40 -19.29 -19.12
CA ASP A 896 37.55 -19.52 -20.00
C ASP A 896 38.46 -18.29 -20.08
N LEU A 897 39.77 -18.49 -19.87
CA LEU A 897 40.80 -17.43 -19.91
C LEU A 897 41.79 -17.62 -21.07
N THR A 898 41.57 -18.60 -21.96
CA THR A 898 42.49 -18.90 -23.07
C THR A 898 42.62 -17.77 -24.09
N ASN A 899 41.56 -16.96 -24.24
CA ASN A 899 41.53 -15.81 -25.15
C ASN A 899 42.03 -14.51 -24.53
N PHE A 900 42.48 -14.53 -23.27
CA PHE A 900 43.19 -13.42 -22.67
C PHE A 900 44.70 -13.63 -22.86
N THR A 901 45.36 -12.68 -23.52
CA THR A 901 46.80 -12.70 -23.81
C THR A 901 47.57 -11.56 -23.13
N GLY A 902 46.88 -10.79 -22.28
CA GLY A 902 47.44 -9.67 -21.54
C GLY A 902 48.05 -10.10 -20.20
N THR A 903 48.11 -9.15 -19.27
CA THR A 903 48.68 -9.36 -17.94
C THR A 903 47.60 -9.15 -16.87
N PHE A 904 47.37 -10.15 -16.03
CA PHE A 904 46.67 -9.96 -14.75
C PHE A 904 47.67 -9.36 -13.75
N TYR A 905 47.53 -8.07 -13.42
CA TYR A 905 48.44 -7.35 -12.53
C TYR A 905 47.78 -7.08 -11.17
N LEU A 906 48.29 -7.67 -10.10
CA LEU A 906 47.67 -7.58 -8.78
C LEU A 906 48.18 -6.38 -7.94
N GLY A 907 49.25 -5.71 -8.39
CA GLY A 907 49.78 -4.52 -7.73
C GLY A 907 50.07 -4.72 -6.25
N THR A 908 49.38 -3.97 -5.38
CA THR A 908 49.52 -4.06 -3.92
C THR A 908 48.45 -4.93 -3.26
N SER A 909 47.76 -5.79 -4.01
CA SER A 909 46.72 -6.67 -3.46
C SER A 909 47.28 -7.61 -2.40
N THR A 910 46.42 -7.96 -1.43
CA THR A 910 46.76 -8.84 -0.31
C THR A 910 45.82 -10.05 -0.19
N GLY A 911 44.75 -10.06 -0.99
CA GLY A 911 43.83 -11.19 -1.09
C GLY A 911 44.31 -12.31 -2.01
N SER A 912 43.38 -13.19 -2.37
CA SER A 912 43.66 -14.40 -3.15
C SER A 912 43.07 -14.38 -4.55
N PHE A 913 43.91 -14.59 -5.56
CA PHE A 913 43.52 -14.86 -6.94
C PHE A 913 43.36 -16.36 -7.11
N ARG A 914 42.14 -16.82 -7.40
CA ARG A 914 41.82 -18.25 -7.42
C ARG A 914 41.25 -18.72 -8.76
N PHE A 915 41.83 -19.78 -9.32
CA PHE A 915 41.19 -20.55 -10.38
C PHE A 915 40.18 -21.55 -9.79
N ASN A 916 38.98 -21.62 -10.35
CA ASN A 916 38.01 -22.66 -9.98
C ASN A 916 38.26 -23.94 -10.77
N SER A 917 39.20 -24.73 -10.28
CA SER A 917 39.52 -26.06 -10.79
C SER A 917 38.53 -27.09 -10.22
N ALA A 918 37.27 -27.15 -10.68
CA ALA A 918 36.35 -28.18 -10.18
C ALA A 918 36.60 -29.53 -10.87
N GLY A 919 36.84 -30.57 -10.08
CA GLY A 919 36.90 -31.94 -10.58
C GLY A 919 35.52 -32.43 -11.03
N SER A 920 35.42 -32.86 -12.29
CA SER A 920 34.38 -33.76 -12.85
C SER A 920 32.88 -33.38 -12.75
N ALA A 921 32.47 -32.25 -12.16
CA ALA A 921 31.09 -31.77 -12.23
C ALA A 921 30.95 -30.69 -13.34
N ALA A 922 30.14 -30.99 -14.36
CA ALA A 922 29.99 -30.20 -15.58
C ALA A 922 29.62 -28.72 -15.30
N GLY A 923 30.56 -27.80 -15.57
CA GLY A 923 30.28 -26.36 -15.59
C GLY A 923 31.48 -25.46 -15.27
N ASP A 924 32.35 -25.87 -14.34
CA ASP A 924 33.48 -25.03 -13.87
C ASP A 924 34.83 -25.61 -14.32
N THR A 925 35.41 -25.10 -15.42
CA THR A 925 36.60 -25.68 -16.10
C THR A 925 37.77 -24.71 -16.27
N CYS A 926 37.92 -23.70 -15.42
CA CYS A 926 39.05 -22.76 -15.54
C CYS A 926 40.39 -23.45 -15.18
N LEU A 927 41.07 -23.99 -16.19
CA LEU A 927 42.36 -24.69 -16.09
C LEU A 927 43.58 -23.76 -16.23
N GLY A 928 43.39 -22.48 -15.92
CA GLY A 928 44.41 -21.45 -15.94
C GLY A 928 44.27 -20.49 -17.12
N CYS A 929 45.35 -19.78 -17.43
CA CYS A 929 45.45 -18.74 -18.46
C CYS A 929 46.73 -18.95 -19.29
N PRO A 930 46.74 -19.92 -20.23
CA PRO A 930 47.96 -20.38 -20.89
C PRO A 930 48.65 -19.31 -21.75
N ASN A 931 47.93 -18.28 -22.17
CA ASN A 931 48.45 -17.23 -23.04
C ASN A 931 48.71 -15.89 -22.31
N ALA A 932 48.44 -15.82 -20.99
CA ALA A 932 48.53 -14.59 -20.21
C ALA A 932 49.68 -14.62 -19.20
N THR A 933 50.13 -13.44 -18.81
CA THR A 933 51.00 -13.25 -17.63
C THR A 933 50.15 -13.06 -16.38
N ILE A 934 50.50 -13.73 -15.29
CA ILE A 934 50.07 -13.37 -13.93
C ILE A 934 51.22 -12.69 -13.24
N ASP A 935 51.04 -11.42 -12.91
CA ASP A 935 51.96 -10.63 -12.11
C ASP A 935 51.32 -10.33 -10.75
N LEU A 936 51.78 -11.03 -9.71
CA LEU A 936 51.25 -10.90 -8.36
C LEU A 936 51.61 -9.55 -7.70
N GLY A 937 52.45 -8.74 -8.35
CA GLY A 937 52.83 -7.40 -7.91
C GLY A 937 53.71 -7.39 -6.66
N GLU A 938 53.72 -6.26 -5.96
CA GLU A 938 54.56 -5.99 -4.78
C GLU A 938 53.81 -6.17 -3.44
N GLY A 939 52.52 -6.50 -3.51
CA GLY A 939 51.70 -6.81 -2.34
C GLY A 939 52.02 -8.17 -1.71
N SER A 940 51.03 -8.76 -1.04
CA SER A 940 51.13 -10.10 -0.44
C SER A 940 50.09 -11.06 -1.04
N ALA A 941 49.77 -10.87 -2.31
CA ALA A 941 48.73 -11.63 -2.98
C ALA A 941 49.08 -13.13 -3.05
N THR A 942 48.06 -13.97 -2.96
CA THR A 942 48.20 -15.43 -3.08
C THR A 942 47.56 -15.93 -4.38
N LEU A 943 48.32 -16.67 -5.19
CA LEU A 943 47.82 -17.45 -6.33
C LEU A 943 47.51 -18.88 -5.90
N LEU A 944 46.28 -19.33 -6.16
CA LEU A 944 45.86 -20.71 -5.89
C LEU A 944 44.84 -21.23 -6.91
N ALA A 945 44.58 -22.53 -6.85
CA ALA A 945 43.38 -23.12 -7.44
C ALA A 945 42.53 -23.77 -6.36
N ARG A 946 41.22 -23.91 -6.61
CA ARG A 946 40.28 -24.40 -5.59
C ARG A 946 40.55 -25.85 -5.21
N ASN A 947 40.73 -26.75 -6.17
CA ASN A 947 40.98 -28.18 -5.92
C ASN A 947 42.28 -28.63 -6.63
N PRO A 948 42.86 -29.80 -6.25
CA PRO A 948 44.03 -30.33 -6.92
C PRO A 948 43.75 -30.59 -8.41
N ASN A 949 44.56 -30.01 -9.29
CA ASN A 949 44.47 -30.18 -10.74
C ASN A 949 45.79 -29.73 -11.41
N THR A 950 45.86 -29.75 -12.73
CA THR A 950 46.92 -29.09 -13.52
C THR A 950 46.41 -27.72 -13.98
N ILE A 951 47.16 -26.67 -13.67
CA ILE A 951 46.82 -25.29 -14.02
C ILE A 951 47.93 -24.69 -14.86
N VAL A 952 47.58 -24.23 -16.07
CA VAL A 952 48.54 -23.65 -17.01
C VAL A 952 48.53 -22.13 -16.86
N VAL A 953 49.68 -21.56 -16.57
CA VAL A 953 49.90 -20.10 -16.48
C VAL A 953 50.94 -19.74 -17.54
N GLY A 954 50.58 -18.83 -18.44
CA GLY A 954 51.48 -18.43 -19.53
C GLY A 954 52.83 -17.93 -19.01
N ALA A 955 52.82 -16.95 -18.11
CA ALA A 955 54.02 -16.42 -17.47
C ALA A 955 53.72 -15.99 -16.03
N LEU A 956 54.70 -16.11 -15.13
CA LEU A 956 54.54 -15.81 -13.70
C LEU A 956 55.56 -14.76 -13.24
N LYS A 957 55.07 -13.71 -12.57
CA LYS A 957 55.84 -12.66 -11.92
C LYS A 957 55.27 -12.34 -10.54
N GLY A 958 56.07 -11.72 -9.68
CA GLY A 958 55.65 -11.27 -8.36
C GLY A 958 56.83 -10.96 -7.45
N GLY A 959 56.65 -9.96 -6.58
CA GLY A 959 57.66 -9.52 -5.61
C GLY A 959 57.75 -10.46 -4.40
N ALA A 960 58.75 -10.19 -3.54
CA ALA A 960 59.20 -11.08 -2.46
C ALA A 960 58.11 -11.53 -1.46
N ASN A 961 57.04 -10.74 -1.28
CA ASN A 961 55.97 -11.03 -0.31
C ASN A 961 54.80 -11.83 -0.91
N THR A 962 54.83 -12.09 -2.21
CA THR A 962 53.75 -12.82 -2.90
C THR A 962 53.92 -14.33 -2.75
N ARG A 963 52.82 -15.07 -2.93
CA ARG A 963 52.80 -16.52 -2.70
C ARG A 963 52.03 -17.27 -3.79
N VAL A 964 52.60 -18.36 -4.27
CA VAL A 964 51.91 -19.41 -5.03
C VAL A 964 51.73 -20.60 -4.10
N THR A 965 50.55 -21.25 -4.10
CA THR A 965 50.34 -22.36 -3.17
C THR A 965 49.62 -23.57 -3.76
N GLY A 966 49.58 -24.66 -2.99
CA GLY A 966 48.78 -25.85 -3.27
C GLY A 966 47.27 -25.55 -3.30
N PRO A 967 46.42 -26.58 -3.40
CA PRO A 967 45.00 -26.36 -3.58
C PRO A 967 44.33 -25.81 -2.31
N GLY A 968 43.41 -24.86 -2.49
CA GLY A 968 42.66 -24.25 -1.38
C GLY A 968 41.68 -25.21 -0.69
N SER A 969 41.29 -26.29 -1.37
CA SER A 969 40.39 -27.35 -0.91
C SER A 969 40.75 -28.68 -1.59
N GLY A 970 40.11 -29.79 -1.19
CA GLY A 970 40.47 -31.15 -1.63
C GLY A 970 41.83 -31.63 -1.09
N THR A 971 42.14 -32.91 -1.29
CA THR A 971 43.44 -33.51 -0.93
C THR A 971 44.18 -33.95 -2.20
N GLY A 972 45.49 -33.73 -2.27
CA GLY A 972 46.32 -34.08 -3.43
C GLY A 972 47.22 -32.94 -3.88
N THR A 973 47.75 -33.06 -5.09
CA THR A 973 48.75 -32.15 -5.66
C THR A 973 48.13 -31.20 -6.69
N LEU A 974 48.35 -29.89 -6.52
CA LEU A 974 48.09 -28.87 -7.53
C LEU A 974 49.37 -28.61 -8.32
N THR A 975 49.33 -28.89 -9.63
CA THR A 975 50.48 -28.74 -10.53
C THR A 975 50.39 -27.44 -11.31
N TRP A 976 51.35 -26.55 -11.10
CA TRP A 976 51.51 -25.30 -11.83
C TRP A 976 52.37 -25.51 -13.07
N VAL A 977 51.79 -25.43 -14.25
CA VAL A 977 52.50 -25.48 -15.53
C VAL A 977 52.77 -24.06 -15.99
N ILE A 978 54.03 -23.63 -16.02
CA ILE A 978 54.42 -22.24 -16.23
C ILE A 978 55.33 -22.10 -17.44
N GLY A 979 55.08 -21.09 -18.28
CA GLY A 979 56.00 -20.65 -19.34
C GLY A 979 55.48 -20.76 -20.77
N SER A 980 54.18 -21.03 -20.97
CA SER A 980 53.58 -21.09 -22.31
C SER A 980 53.36 -19.73 -23.00
N ASN A 981 53.57 -18.60 -22.32
CA ASN A 981 53.39 -17.27 -22.92
C ASN A 981 54.53 -16.94 -23.90
N THR A 982 54.19 -16.70 -25.16
CA THR A 982 55.15 -16.33 -26.22
C THR A 982 55.50 -14.84 -26.22
N ASN A 983 54.69 -13.97 -25.61
CA ASN A 983 54.93 -12.53 -25.53
C ASN A 983 55.88 -12.17 -24.39
N GLU A 984 55.85 -12.93 -23.30
CA GLU A 984 56.76 -12.77 -22.14
C GLU A 984 57.41 -14.12 -21.80
N PRO A 985 58.32 -14.61 -22.66
CA PRO A 985 58.86 -15.96 -22.52
C PRO A 985 59.76 -16.13 -21.28
N SER A 986 60.30 -15.04 -20.72
CA SER A 986 61.20 -15.08 -19.57
C SER A 986 60.71 -14.15 -18.45
N THR A 987 60.64 -14.66 -17.21
CA THR A 987 60.12 -13.94 -16.05
C THR A 987 60.91 -14.20 -14.77
N VAL A 988 60.79 -13.28 -13.80
CA VAL A 988 61.32 -13.41 -12.44
C VAL A 988 60.16 -13.46 -11.45
N PHE A 989 60.17 -14.44 -10.56
CA PHE A 989 59.28 -14.56 -9.43
C PHE A 989 60.10 -14.57 -8.13
N GLU A 990 59.96 -13.52 -7.34
CA GLU A 990 60.67 -13.34 -6.08
C GLU A 990 59.91 -13.89 -4.88
N GLY A 991 58.62 -14.17 -5.06
CA GLY A 991 57.77 -14.75 -4.03
C GLY A 991 58.08 -16.22 -3.73
N THR A 992 57.25 -16.82 -2.89
CA THR A 992 57.43 -18.21 -2.43
C THR A 992 56.38 -19.15 -3.02
N ILE A 993 56.78 -20.38 -3.33
CA ILE A 993 55.87 -21.49 -3.64
C ILE A 993 55.77 -22.39 -2.40
N THR A 994 54.55 -22.66 -1.92
CA THR A 994 54.35 -23.47 -0.70
C THR A 994 53.24 -24.50 -0.86
N ASP A 995 53.34 -25.60 -0.11
CA ASP A 995 52.16 -26.43 0.12
C ASP A 995 51.09 -25.63 0.89
N SER A 996 49.83 -26.00 0.71
CA SER A 996 48.72 -25.43 1.48
C SER A 996 48.55 -26.11 2.83
N THR A 997 48.79 -27.43 2.89
CA THR A 997 48.96 -28.29 4.08
C THR A 997 49.79 -29.50 3.64
N SER A 998 50.21 -30.36 4.57
CA SER A 998 50.91 -31.63 4.27
C SER A 998 50.13 -32.61 3.35
N SER A 999 48.81 -32.44 3.21
CA SER A 999 47.95 -33.22 2.30
C SER A 999 47.51 -32.48 1.04
N ARG A 1000 47.96 -31.22 0.88
CA ARG A 1000 47.56 -30.30 -0.20
C ARG A 1000 48.81 -29.66 -0.79
N LEU A 1001 49.44 -30.40 -1.69
CA LEU A 1001 50.77 -30.11 -2.18
C LEU A 1001 50.74 -29.16 -3.38
N ALA A 1002 51.77 -28.34 -3.52
CA ALA A 1002 52.08 -27.65 -4.77
C ALA A 1002 53.14 -28.45 -5.55
N ALA A 1003 53.06 -28.43 -6.88
CA ALA A 1003 54.05 -28.95 -7.81
C ALA A 1003 54.28 -27.95 -8.94
N LEU A 1004 55.43 -28.01 -9.60
CA LEU A 1004 55.83 -27.08 -10.65
C LEU A 1004 56.27 -27.84 -11.91
N VAL A 1005 55.80 -27.41 -13.08
CA VAL A 1005 56.27 -27.88 -14.39
C VAL A 1005 56.63 -26.64 -15.22
N LYS A 1006 57.92 -26.47 -15.51
CA LYS A 1006 58.42 -25.43 -16.41
C LYS A 1006 58.39 -25.90 -17.86
N ILE A 1007 57.67 -25.17 -18.71
CA ILE A 1007 57.54 -25.38 -20.15
C ILE A 1007 57.89 -24.10 -20.92
N GLY A 1008 57.90 -24.15 -22.26
CA GLY A 1008 58.22 -23.03 -23.13
C GLY A 1008 59.70 -22.67 -23.15
N SER A 1009 60.13 -22.03 -24.24
CA SER A 1009 61.54 -21.83 -24.56
C SER A 1009 62.28 -20.82 -23.68
N GLY A 1010 61.59 -19.95 -22.95
CA GLY A 1010 62.23 -18.91 -22.15
C GLY A 1010 62.56 -19.34 -20.72
N LYS A 1011 62.95 -18.37 -19.89
CA LYS A 1011 63.54 -18.57 -18.56
C LYS A 1011 62.58 -18.18 -17.43
N LEU A 1012 62.28 -19.09 -16.50
CA LEU A 1012 61.63 -18.76 -15.23
C LEU A 1012 62.70 -18.67 -14.14
N THR A 1013 62.87 -17.50 -13.52
CA THR A 1013 63.81 -17.28 -12.42
C THR A 1013 63.06 -17.23 -11.09
N LEU A 1014 63.43 -18.08 -10.13
CA LEU A 1014 62.88 -18.14 -8.78
C LEU A 1014 63.93 -17.64 -7.78
N THR A 1015 63.66 -16.54 -7.08
CA THR A 1015 64.61 -15.97 -6.09
C THR A 1015 64.14 -16.10 -4.64
N GLY A 1016 62.85 -16.38 -4.41
CA GLY A 1016 62.30 -16.58 -3.08
C GLY A 1016 62.53 -17.97 -2.50
N ASP A 1017 62.40 -18.09 -1.18
CA ASP A 1017 62.56 -19.34 -0.43
C ASP A 1017 61.28 -20.18 -0.46
N SER A 1018 61.17 -21.04 -1.47
CA SER A 1018 60.03 -21.93 -1.67
C SER A 1018 60.16 -23.21 -0.85
N THR A 1019 59.04 -23.71 -0.31
CA THR A 1019 59.01 -24.82 0.66
C THR A 1019 58.10 -26.00 0.26
N TYR A 1020 57.50 -25.96 -0.93
CA TYR A 1020 56.63 -27.03 -1.43
C TYR A 1020 57.37 -28.37 -1.60
N THR A 1021 56.60 -29.46 -1.51
CA THR A 1021 57.13 -30.83 -1.53
C THR A 1021 56.68 -31.67 -2.73
N GLY A 1022 55.67 -31.22 -3.49
CA GLY A 1022 55.31 -31.86 -4.76
C GLY A 1022 56.41 -31.68 -5.81
N PRO A 1023 56.44 -32.50 -6.88
CA PRO A 1023 57.56 -32.56 -7.82
C PRO A 1023 57.76 -31.25 -8.61
N THR A 1024 59.01 -31.01 -9.00
CA THR A 1024 59.42 -29.95 -9.92
C THR A 1024 59.95 -30.58 -11.21
N GLU A 1025 59.35 -30.28 -12.35
CA GLU A 1025 59.78 -30.76 -13.65
C GLU A 1025 60.22 -29.59 -14.54
N VAL A 1026 61.40 -29.68 -15.14
CA VAL A 1026 61.86 -28.74 -16.17
C VAL A 1026 61.80 -29.47 -17.50
N ARG A 1027 60.72 -29.23 -18.26
CA ARG A 1027 60.44 -29.92 -19.53
C ARG A 1027 60.99 -29.18 -20.74
N GLU A 1028 60.97 -27.84 -20.70
CA GLU A 1028 61.45 -26.98 -21.79
C GLU A 1028 62.04 -25.66 -21.24
N GLY A 1029 62.94 -25.06 -22.02
CA GLY A 1029 63.59 -23.79 -21.69
C GLY A 1029 64.44 -23.87 -20.43
N THR A 1030 64.47 -22.79 -19.65
CA THR A 1030 65.34 -22.68 -18.46
C THR A 1030 64.54 -22.44 -17.19
N LEU A 1031 64.81 -23.22 -16.14
CA LEU A 1031 64.46 -22.88 -14.76
C LEU A 1031 65.73 -22.40 -14.05
N GLU A 1032 65.74 -21.15 -13.60
CA GLU A 1032 66.81 -20.59 -12.79
C GLU A 1032 66.35 -20.49 -11.34
N VAL A 1033 67.09 -21.08 -10.40
CA VAL A 1033 66.77 -21.01 -8.97
C VAL A 1033 67.92 -20.32 -8.25
N ASN A 1034 67.67 -19.14 -7.72
CA ASN A 1034 68.62 -18.35 -6.93
C ASN A 1034 68.20 -18.23 -5.45
N GLY A 1035 66.96 -18.61 -5.12
CA GLY A 1035 66.47 -18.78 -3.74
C GLY A 1035 66.61 -20.23 -3.27
N SER A 1036 65.55 -20.77 -2.68
CA SER A 1036 65.50 -22.19 -2.31
C SER A 1036 64.24 -22.90 -2.80
N LEU A 1037 64.35 -24.21 -3.05
CA LEU A 1037 63.23 -25.12 -3.22
C LEU A 1037 63.16 -26.09 -2.03
N GLY A 1038 61.95 -26.48 -1.64
CA GLY A 1038 61.71 -27.39 -0.52
C GLY A 1038 62.20 -28.81 -0.76
N ALA A 1039 61.68 -29.78 0.00
CA ALA A 1039 61.96 -31.21 -0.20
C ALA A 1039 61.24 -31.77 -1.44
N THR A 1040 61.33 -31.06 -2.57
CA THR A 1040 60.76 -31.40 -3.87
C THR A 1040 61.78 -32.14 -4.72
N MET A 1041 61.35 -33.21 -5.40
CA MET A 1041 62.17 -33.86 -6.43
C MET A 1041 62.21 -32.98 -7.68
N VAL A 1042 63.40 -32.60 -8.12
CA VAL A 1042 63.63 -31.85 -9.36
C VAL A 1042 64.04 -32.80 -10.48
N THR A 1043 63.30 -32.81 -11.59
CA THR A 1043 63.62 -33.59 -12.79
C THR A 1043 63.83 -32.66 -13.99
N VAL A 1044 64.99 -32.73 -14.63
CA VAL A 1044 65.34 -31.94 -15.83
C VAL A 1044 65.33 -32.86 -17.04
N TYR A 1045 64.43 -32.59 -17.98
CA TYR A 1045 64.24 -33.39 -19.19
C TYR A 1045 65.21 -32.95 -20.31
N GLY A 1046 65.34 -33.78 -21.36
CA GLY A 1046 66.20 -33.50 -22.49
C GLY A 1046 65.86 -32.19 -23.21
N GLY A 1047 66.86 -31.34 -23.44
CA GLY A 1047 66.71 -30.03 -24.09
C GLY A 1047 66.30 -28.89 -23.14
N ALA A 1048 66.11 -29.16 -21.84
CA ALA A 1048 65.85 -28.15 -20.82
C ALA A 1048 67.08 -27.89 -19.93
N THR A 1049 67.11 -26.72 -19.29
CA THR A 1049 68.22 -26.27 -18.44
C THR A 1049 67.73 -25.94 -17.03
N LEU A 1050 68.41 -26.49 -16.02
CA LEU A 1050 68.36 -26.02 -14.64
C LEU A 1050 69.61 -25.21 -14.34
N THR A 1051 69.45 -23.98 -13.86
CA THR A 1051 70.57 -23.07 -13.55
C THR A 1051 70.34 -22.31 -12.24
N GLY A 1052 71.29 -21.45 -11.85
CA GLY A 1052 71.21 -20.61 -10.67
C GLY A 1052 72.10 -21.06 -9.51
N ASN A 1053 72.16 -20.22 -8.47
CA ASN A 1053 73.00 -20.40 -7.28
C ASN A 1053 72.20 -20.80 -6.02
N GLY A 1054 70.99 -21.31 -6.19
CA GLY A 1054 70.05 -21.63 -5.12
C GLY A 1054 70.31 -22.95 -4.39
N THR A 1055 69.48 -23.19 -3.37
CA THR A 1055 69.49 -24.41 -2.54
C THR A 1055 68.28 -25.31 -2.83
N PHE A 1056 68.51 -26.61 -2.98
CA PHE A 1056 67.50 -27.60 -3.30
C PHE A 1056 67.37 -28.63 -2.17
N GLY A 1057 66.21 -28.69 -1.51
CA GLY A 1057 65.97 -29.59 -0.38
C GLY A 1057 65.75 -31.05 -0.77
N GLY A 1058 65.25 -31.33 -1.98
CA GLY A 1058 65.05 -32.68 -2.51
C GLY A 1058 66.06 -33.08 -3.59
N PRO A 1059 65.96 -34.31 -4.11
CA PRO A 1059 66.92 -34.83 -5.09
C PRO A 1059 66.80 -34.12 -6.44
N ILE A 1060 67.92 -33.97 -7.14
CA ILE A 1060 68.01 -33.43 -8.51
C ILE A 1060 68.34 -34.58 -9.46
N ASN A 1061 67.49 -34.82 -10.44
CA ASN A 1061 67.68 -35.82 -11.51
C ASN A 1061 67.73 -35.11 -12.87
N VAL A 1062 68.81 -35.29 -13.62
CA VAL A 1062 68.99 -34.71 -14.96
C VAL A 1062 69.05 -35.84 -15.98
N TRP A 1063 68.04 -35.92 -16.84
CA TRP A 1063 67.89 -36.97 -17.84
C TRP A 1063 68.72 -36.68 -19.10
N GLY A 1064 68.77 -37.64 -20.03
CA GLY A 1064 69.56 -37.54 -21.26
C GLY A 1064 69.30 -36.24 -22.03
N SER A 1065 70.37 -35.52 -22.39
CA SER A 1065 70.39 -34.20 -23.02
C SER A 1065 69.81 -33.04 -22.19
N GLY A 1066 69.45 -33.24 -20.92
CA GLY A 1066 69.15 -32.16 -19.98
C GLY A 1066 70.44 -31.47 -19.52
N ILE A 1067 70.36 -30.19 -19.19
CA ILE A 1067 71.52 -29.37 -18.81
C ILE A 1067 71.39 -28.94 -17.35
N LEU A 1068 72.42 -29.21 -16.55
CA LEU A 1068 72.66 -28.59 -15.25
C LEU A 1068 73.76 -27.54 -15.39
N SER A 1069 73.44 -26.28 -15.13
CA SER A 1069 74.37 -25.16 -15.25
C SER A 1069 74.39 -24.37 -13.94
N PRO A 1070 75.09 -24.84 -12.88
CA PRO A 1070 75.15 -24.14 -11.61
C PRO A 1070 75.65 -22.70 -11.78
N GLY A 1071 75.13 -21.76 -10.99
CA GLY A 1071 75.49 -20.34 -11.04
C GLY A 1071 74.46 -19.43 -11.72
N ASN A 1072 74.45 -18.15 -11.34
CA ASN A 1072 73.81 -17.05 -12.08
C ASN A 1072 74.94 -16.08 -12.48
N GLY A 1073 75.72 -16.49 -13.47
CA GLY A 1073 77.16 -16.21 -13.53
C GLY A 1073 77.93 -17.10 -12.53
N LEU A 1074 79.20 -16.77 -12.28
CA LEU A 1074 80.08 -17.57 -11.42
C LEU A 1074 79.50 -17.80 -10.01
N GLY A 1075 79.16 -19.05 -9.66
CA GLY A 1075 78.51 -19.35 -8.38
C GLY A 1075 78.37 -20.83 -8.00
N GLN A 1076 77.78 -21.09 -6.83
CA GLN A 1076 77.55 -22.45 -6.34
C GLN A 1076 76.06 -22.77 -6.28
N MET A 1077 75.67 -23.95 -6.78
CA MET A 1077 74.37 -24.57 -6.53
C MET A 1077 74.50 -25.59 -5.39
N ILE A 1078 73.50 -25.66 -4.49
CA ILE A 1078 73.51 -26.60 -3.35
C ILE A 1078 72.34 -27.58 -3.46
N CYS A 1079 72.62 -28.86 -3.58
CA CYS A 1079 71.66 -29.96 -3.44
C CYS A 1079 71.83 -30.60 -2.06
N LEU A 1080 70.83 -30.46 -1.18
CA LEU A 1080 70.85 -31.07 0.16
C LEU A 1080 70.56 -32.57 0.15
N ASN A 1081 70.35 -33.14 -1.04
CA ASN A 1081 69.96 -34.53 -1.27
C ASN A 1081 70.83 -35.15 -2.38
N ASN A 1082 70.38 -36.28 -2.94
CA ASN A 1082 71.09 -36.96 -4.03
C ASN A 1082 71.06 -36.14 -5.33
N LEU A 1083 72.19 -36.10 -6.02
CA LEU A 1083 72.33 -35.54 -7.37
C LEU A 1083 72.56 -36.68 -8.37
N THR A 1084 71.63 -36.86 -9.30
CA THR A 1084 71.72 -37.86 -10.38
C THR A 1084 71.85 -37.16 -11.72
N LEU A 1085 72.97 -37.39 -12.39
CA LEU A 1085 73.20 -36.95 -13.77
C LEU A 1085 73.25 -38.20 -14.66
N ASP A 1086 72.16 -38.49 -15.37
CA ASP A 1086 72.01 -39.72 -16.17
C ASP A 1086 72.87 -39.69 -17.43
N TYR A 1087 72.97 -40.85 -18.09
CA TYR A 1087 73.67 -41.00 -19.36
C TYR A 1087 73.22 -39.94 -20.39
N GLY A 1088 74.20 -39.21 -20.94
CA GLY A 1088 73.97 -38.19 -21.96
C GLY A 1088 73.45 -36.85 -21.43
N SER A 1089 73.30 -36.65 -20.13
CA SER A 1089 73.07 -35.31 -19.54
C SER A 1089 74.32 -34.43 -19.65
N VAL A 1090 74.15 -33.12 -19.51
CA VAL A 1090 75.22 -32.12 -19.60
C VAL A 1090 75.38 -31.39 -18.26
N LEU A 1091 76.61 -31.34 -17.75
CA LEU A 1091 77.01 -30.42 -16.69
C LEU A 1091 77.80 -29.27 -17.34
N TRP A 1092 77.28 -28.06 -17.24
CA TRP A 1092 77.90 -26.85 -17.80
C TRP A 1092 78.50 -26.01 -16.68
N ILE A 1093 79.79 -25.70 -16.78
CA ILE A 1093 80.54 -24.96 -15.76
C ILE A 1093 81.21 -23.76 -16.43
N GLU A 1094 80.96 -22.57 -15.92
CA GLU A 1094 81.73 -21.37 -16.24
C GLU A 1094 82.94 -21.27 -15.32
N VAL A 1095 84.08 -20.86 -15.88
CA VAL A 1095 85.33 -20.68 -15.13
C VAL A 1095 85.97 -19.38 -15.59
N ASP A 1096 86.33 -18.52 -14.65
CA ASP A 1096 87.26 -17.42 -14.89
C ASP A 1096 88.57 -17.71 -14.18
N LYS A 1097 89.55 -18.19 -14.95
CA LYS A 1097 90.90 -18.48 -14.46
C LYS A 1097 91.62 -17.22 -13.99
N THR A 1098 91.27 -16.04 -14.50
CA THR A 1098 91.90 -14.78 -14.09
C THR A 1098 91.56 -14.44 -12.64
N THR A 1099 90.29 -14.62 -12.26
CA THR A 1099 89.81 -14.36 -10.89
C THR A 1099 89.91 -15.57 -9.99
N GLY A 1100 90.02 -16.77 -10.57
CA GLY A 1100 89.97 -18.05 -9.85
C GLY A 1100 88.56 -18.46 -9.42
N GLN A 1101 87.53 -17.74 -9.87
CA GLN A 1101 86.12 -18.05 -9.61
C GLN A 1101 85.59 -19.03 -10.68
N TYR A 1102 84.69 -19.90 -10.28
CA TYR A 1102 84.12 -20.94 -11.13
C TYR A 1102 82.77 -21.40 -10.61
N ASP A 1103 81.98 -21.99 -11.48
CA ASP A 1103 80.74 -22.64 -11.11
C ASP A 1103 80.98 -23.97 -10.41
N SER A 1104 80.13 -24.30 -9.44
CA SER A 1104 80.16 -25.60 -8.77
C SER A 1104 78.79 -26.06 -8.31
N VAL A 1105 78.61 -27.38 -8.21
CA VAL A 1105 77.46 -27.97 -7.53
C VAL A 1105 77.93 -28.75 -6.30
N SER A 1106 77.29 -28.50 -5.16
CA SER A 1106 77.54 -29.20 -3.89
C SER A 1106 76.39 -30.17 -3.62
N SER A 1107 76.66 -31.45 -3.40
CA SER A 1107 75.64 -32.44 -3.02
C SER A 1107 75.94 -33.00 -1.62
N LEU A 1108 74.96 -32.92 -0.72
CA LEU A 1108 75.06 -33.54 0.61
C LEU A 1108 74.62 -35.02 0.62
N GLY A 1109 74.12 -35.53 -0.51
CA GLY A 1109 73.74 -36.92 -0.72
C GLY A 1109 74.70 -37.66 -1.66
N TRP A 1110 74.21 -38.74 -2.27
CA TRP A 1110 74.97 -39.47 -3.28
C TRP A 1110 74.98 -38.69 -4.61
N VAL A 1111 76.16 -38.59 -5.23
CA VAL A 1111 76.30 -38.13 -6.61
C VAL A 1111 76.42 -39.33 -7.54
N THR A 1112 75.51 -39.44 -8.53
CA THR A 1112 75.54 -40.47 -9.57
C THR A 1112 75.89 -39.83 -10.92
N LEU A 1113 76.96 -40.32 -11.56
CA LEU A 1113 77.40 -39.87 -12.89
C LEU A 1113 77.26 -41.01 -13.91
N GLY A 1114 76.18 -41.00 -14.69
CA GLY A 1114 75.79 -42.07 -15.60
C GLY A 1114 76.48 -42.08 -16.97
N GLY A 1115 77.54 -41.29 -17.17
CA GLY A 1115 78.16 -41.04 -18.48
C GLY A 1115 77.74 -39.69 -19.06
N ILE A 1116 78.10 -38.62 -18.35
CA ILE A 1116 77.69 -37.23 -18.63
C ILE A 1116 78.67 -36.53 -19.59
N THR A 1117 78.21 -35.44 -20.21
CA THR A 1117 79.09 -34.48 -20.88
C THR A 1117 79.40 -33.32 -19.94
N LEU A 1118 80.68 -33.07 -19.66
CA LEU A 1118 81.12 -31.87 -18.96
C LEU A 1118 81.50 -30.80 -19.99
N VAL A 1119 80.82 -29.65 -19.96
CA VAL A 1119 81.12 -28.48 -20.77
C VAL A 1119 81.77 -27.42 -19.88
N ILE A 1120 82.98 -27.00 -20.23
CA ILE A 1120 83.67 -25.91 -19.55
C ILE A 1120 83.66 -24.68 -20.45
N SER A 1121 83.05 -23.59 -19.98
CA SER A 1121 83.12 -22.27 -20.61
C SER A 1121 84.14 -21.42 -19.88
N ASN A 1122 85.27 -21.16 -20.53
CA ASN A 1122 86.29 -20.29 -19.98
C ASN A 1122 85.96 -18.82 -20.27
N LEU A 1123 85.60 -18.07 -19.22
CA LEU A 1123 85.23 -16.66 -19.30
C LEU A 1123 86.47 -15.73 -19.30
N GLY A 1124 87.62 -16.20 -18.81
CA GLY A 1124 88.83 -15.38 -18.70
C GLY A 1124 90.08 -16.13 -18.24
N GLY A 1125 91.25 -15.73 -18.76
CA GLY A 1125 92.56 -16.34 -18.43
C GLY A 1125 92.82 -17.66 -19.17
N ALA A 1126 94.07 -18.00 -19.47
CA ALA A 1126 94.39 -19.25 -20.17
C ALA A 1126 94.51 -20.42 -19.19
N PHE A 1127 93.87 -21.57 -19.49
CA PHE A 1127 94.12 -22.79 -18.74
C PHE A 1127 95.52 -23.33 -18.99
N LEU A 1128 96.19 -23.76 -17.93
CA LEU A 1128 97.49 -24.40 -17.96
C LEU A 1128 97.37 -25.87 -17.54
N PRO A 1129 98.24 -26.76 -18.04
CA PRO A 1129 98.32 -28.13 -17.54
C PRO A 1129 98.50 -28.17 -16.02
N GLY A 1130 97.62 -28.90 -15.32
CA GLY A 1130 97.62 -29.02 -13.85
C GLY A 1130 96.63 -28.09 -13.13
N ASP A 1131 95.98 -27.15 -13.83
CA ASP A 1131 94.89 -26.38 -13.26
C ASP A 1131 93.77 -27.30 -12.77
N THR A 1132 93.30 -27.05 -11.55
CA THR A 1132 92.29 -27.88 -10.87
C THR A 1132 91.15 -27.02 -10.35
N PHE A 1133 89.91 -27.41 -10.65
CA PHE A 1133 88.68 -26.73 -10.21
C PHE A 1133 87.73 -27.75 -9.58
N LYS A 1134 87.06 -27.38 -8.48
CA LYS A 1134 86.10 -28.25 -7.79
C LYS A 1134 84.70 -28.03 -8.33
N VAL A 1135 84.37 -28.70 -9.43
CA VAL A 1135 83.09 -28.51 -10.13
C VAL A 1135 81.92 -29.29 -9.51
N ILE A 1136 82.21 -30.37 -8.79
CA ILE A 1136 81.26 -31.11 -7.96
C ILE A 1136 81.92 -31.31 -6.59
N GLN A 1137 81.17 -31.05 -5.51
CA GLN A 1137 81.59 -31.30 -4.13
C GLN A 1137 80.65 -32.26 -3.42
#